data_AF-A0A0V0SJL3-F1
#
_entry.id   AF-A0A0V0SJL3-F1
#
_cell.length_a   1.000
_cell.length_b   1.000
_cell.length_c   1.000
_cell.angle_alpha   90.00
_cell.angle_beta   90.00
_cell.angle_gamma   90.00
#
_symmetry.space_group_name_H-M   'P 1'
#
loop_
_entity.id
_entity.type
_entity.pdbx_description
1 polymer ?
#
loop_
_entity_poly.entity_id
_entity_poly.type
_entity_poly.pdbx_seq_one_letter_code
_entity_poly.pdbx_strand_id
1 'polypeptide(L)'
;MVSIEDDQVQISMMNDAFSRVCYAMQAGHASVRLEAAKLLGKFNKVGNNFLEQTLSKKLLDSMRIMRKEKVELLTGSNQIVTSSTDRYNANYIPLMMSEACGAFVAGLEDETKAVRAASVKSMADLALKNTEFAQKCVDPLVDMFNDEIEEVRLNAMKSLATLCPYITISDEQLNFICQGLVDASPDAREAAREVLATCRLETCFGVKKAIVALEKNFNTYAEDGESICYCMQKLGQRLAGLVAPLTSEMLGLHPIFLYPESVLSNNFYTAKLIMVLNAASKFPTVQSLFPHHIWQQYEYLRASKPKLVPLIRPEVKPRLKMFHFEEEIDTFDEFFTSCRNLLEYSNNNTSLSQSREIFHILRKDLQRLEFIETEQKSKADALKRFVDLVDEFYSLILETESGTVILLSEHQFVEKMKKMFLNIFELKLLWKFEDEIWRDTILNIEIQVAFLWAANMQFNAGLFPNSDDVVKPDQLCAADLISGALKIYDAPMYAIFEKMVQYDWHGMPLLTSPIADVLQLVKEQLPCLTVPVEEVMQKYAVIIKPVSFSQTVITFQAGFYTDMYVVADLHGFEQDDLKLVRIQITYPTKVDIRTPPLRNFHSFRPLLHHLRTKVAVNDRSWTEPAEISLQIVLVTDEFDNLPLGMRTITASRSVLVRLHPQPQQIRTHTIIGRPLPAKSIFDEFNVK
;
A
#
# COMPACT_ATOMS: atom_id res chain seq x y z
N MET A 1 39.66 15.71 -24.78
CA MET A 1 40.87 14.86 -24.80
C MET A 1 42.02 15.72 -24.32
N VAL A 2 42.60 15.40 -23.17
CA VAL A 2 43.87 15.99 -22.74
C VAL A 2 44.83 14.81 -22.67
N SER A 3 45.80 14.81 -23.58
CA SER A 3 46.83 13.78 -23.73
C SER A 3 47.96 14.07 -22.75
N ILE A 4 48.21 13.13 -21.85
CA ILE A 4 49.49 13.01 -21.15
C ILE A 4 50.27 11.95 -21.93
N GLU A 5 51.38 12.36 -22.53
CA GLU A 5 52.30 11.50 -23.27
C GLU A 5 53.15 10.70 -22.27
N ASP A 6 52.87 9.41 -22.17
CA ASP A 6 53.88 8.35 -22.14
C ASP A 6 53.17 7.01 -22.42
N ASP A 7 53.71 6.23 -23.35
CA ASP A 7 53.09 5.02 -23.89
C ASP A 7 52.81 3.96 -22.82
N GLN A 8 51.53 3.78 -22.44
CA GLN A 8 50.77 2.51 -22.42
C GLN A 8 49.38 2.68 -21.74
N VAL A 9 48.33 2.44 -22.53
CA VAL A 9 46.89 2.31 -22.17
C VAL A 9 46.22 3.57 -21.58
N GLN A 10 45.54 4.34 -22.43
CA GLN A 10 44.62 5.39 -22.00
C GLN A 10 43.41 4.79 -21.26
N ILE A 11 43.37 4.93 -19.93
CA ILE A 11 42.21 4.56 -19.11
C ILE A 11 41.20 5.71 -19.15
N SER A 12 39.92 5.41 -19.40
CA SER A 12 38.84 6.39 -19.29
C SER A 12 38.81 7.00 -17.89
N MET A 13 38.67 8.33 -17.78
CA MET A 13 38.54 9.04 -16.50
C MET A 13 37.45 8.44 -15.60
N MET A 14 36.40 7.88 -16.23
CA MET A 14 35.32 7.22 -15.50
C MET A 14 35.74 5.91 -14.86
N ASN A 15 36.63 5.15 -15.50
CA ASN A 15 37.17 3.91 -14.95
C ASN A 15 38.17 4.17 -13.81
N ASP A 16 38.98 5.25 -13.91
CA ASP A 16 39.85 5.68 -12.80
C ASP A 16 39.03 6.11 -11.58
N ALA A 17 38.04 6.98 -11.78
CA ALA A 17 37.14 7.41 -10.71
C ALA A 17 36.38 6.22 -10.08
N PHE A 18 35.91 5.28 -10.90
CA PHE A 18 35.24 4.06 -10.42
C PHE A 18 36.17 3.21 -9.55
N SER A 19 37.40 2.97 -9.99
CA SER A 19 38.38 2.15 -9.26
C SER A 19 38.74 2.73 -7.89
N ARG A 20 38.84 4.07 -7.79
CA ARG A 20 39.09 4.75 -6.52
C ARG A 20 37.91 4.63 -5.55
N VAL A 21 36.68 4.70 -6.05
CA VAL A 21 35.48 4.48 -5.21
C VAL A 21 35.40 3.01 -4.79
N CYS A 22 35.75 2.07 -5.67
CA CYS A 22 35.89 0.66 -5.31
C CYS A 22 36.93 0.42 -4.22
N TYR A 23 38.06 1.14 -4.25
CA TYR A 23 39.04 1.09 -3.17
C TYR A 23 38.46 1.60 -1.84
N ALA A 24 37.66 2.67 -1.88
CA ALA A 24 36.99 3.22 -0.69
C ALA A 24 35.97 2.28 -0.04
N MET A 25 35.44 1.29 -0.77
CA MET A 25 34.61 0.21 -0.22
C MET A 25 35.35 -0.64 0.83
N GLN A 26 36.68 -0.58 0.85
CA GLN A 26 37.52 -1.37 1.75
C GLN A 26 38.13 -0.49 2.87
N ALA A 27 37.60 0.72 3.06
CA ALA A 27 38.05 1.66 4.09
C ALA A 27 37.70 1.17 5.51
N GLY A 28 38.53 1.56 6.50
CA GLY A 28 38.32 1.16 7.90
C GLY A 28 37.04 1.69 8.53
N HIS A 29 36.54 2.85 8.09
CA HIS A 29 35.33 3.47 8.65
C HIS A 29 34.07 3.11 7.85
N ALA A 30 33.05 2.59 8.53
CA ALA A 30 31.79 2.18 7.93
C ALA A 30 31.04 3.31 7.20
N SER A 31 31.14 4.56 7.66
CA SER A 31 30.54 5.72 7.00
C SER A 31 31.13 5.97 5.61
N VAL A 32 32.44 5.79 5.45
CA VAL A 32 33.14 5.93 4.16
C VAL A 32 32.72 4.80 3.22
N ARG A 33 32.64 3.57 3.73
CA ARG A 33 32.17 2.41 2.94
C ARG A 33 30.72 2.58 2.49
N LEU A 34 29.86 3.11 3.35
CA LEU A 34 28.45 3.38 3.02
C LEU A 34 28.31 4.40 1.89
N GLU A 35 29.02 5.53 1.98
CA GLU A 35 28.97 6.55 0.92
C GLU A 35 29.63 6.06 -0.37
N ALA A 36 30.73 5.29 -0.26
CA ALA A 36 31.33 4.62 -1.41
C ALA A 36 30.34 3.68 -2.11
N ALA A 37 29.62 2.85 -1.33
CA ALA A 37 28.62 1.92 -1.86
C ALA A 37 27.56 2.67 -2.65
N LYS A 38 26.95 3.71 -2.06
CA LYS A 38 25.94 4.56 -2.72
C LYS A 38 26.46 5.24 -3.99
N LEU A 39 27.74 5.61 -4.02
CA LEU A 39 28.34 6.27 -5.18
C LEU A 39 28.53 5.31 -6.34
N LEU A 40 28.90 4.04 -6.09
CA LEU A 40 29.13 3.04 -7.15
C LEU A 40 27.94 2.89 -8.09
N GLY A 41 26.71 2.88 -7.56
CA GLY A 41 25.48 2.73 -8.36
C GLY A 41 25.24 3.88 -9.36
N LYS A 42 25.84 5.05 -9.11
CA LYS A 42 25.64 6.27 -9.92
C LYS A 42 26.55 6.32 -11.14
N PHE A 43 27.60 5.50 -11.21
CA PHE A 43 28.50 5.48 -12.35
C PHE A 43 27.77 5.06 -13.65
N ASN A 44 28.24 5.58 -14.78
CA ASN A 44 27.80 5.24 -16.13
C ASN A 44 29.03 4.96 -17.00
N LYS A 45 28.88 4.16 -18.07
CA LYS A 45 29.96 3.88 -19.04
C LYS A 45 31.27 3.33 -18.42
N VAL A 46 31.16 2.55 -17.34
CA VAL A 46 32.28 1.81 -16.76
C VAL A 46 32.57 0.59 -17.65
N GLY A 47 33.85 0.30 -17.91
CA GLY A 47 34.24 -0.85 -18.71
C GLY A 47 33.89 -2.19 -18.05
N ASN A 48 33.43 -3.17 -18.84
CA ASN A 48 32.98 -4.48 -18.34
C ASN A 48 34.05 -5.18 -17.49
N ASN A 49 35.33 -5.07 -17.89
CA ASN A 49 36.45 -5.66 -17.14
C ASN A 49 36.52 -5.16 -15.68
N PHE A 50 36.27 -3.87 -15.43
CA PHE A 50 36.27 -3.30 -14.08
C PHE A 50 35.07 -3.77 -13.29
N LEU A 51 33.89 -3.79 -13.91
CA LEU A 51 32.67 -4.30 -13.27
C LEU A 51 32.84 -5.77 -12.87
N GLU A 52 33.36 -6.60 -13.74
CA GLU A 52 33.60 -8.02 -13.46
C GLU A 52 34.59 -8.25 -12.31
N GLN A 53 35.63 -7.41 -12.21
CA GLN A 53 36.59 -7.47 -11.13
C GLN A 53 35.96 -7.22 -9.76
N THR A 54 34.94 -6.36 -9.67
CA THR A 54 34.23 -6.08 -8.40
C THR A 54 33.55 -7.32 -7.79
N LEU A 55 33.27 -8.34 -8.61
CA LEU A 55 32.65 -9.61 -8.19
C LEU A 55 33.68 -10.72 -7.92
N SER A 56 34.97 -10.50 -8.20
CA SER A 56 36.00 -11.53 -8.09
C SER A 56 36.48 -11.74 -6.65
N LYS A 57 36.23 -12.92 -6.07
CA LYS A 57 36.76 -13.33 -4.75
C LYS A 57 38.25 -13.71 -4.80
N LYS A 58 38.69 -14.39 -5.87
CA LYS A 58 40.07 -14.94 -5.99
C LYS A 58 41.17 -13.87 -5.95
N LEU A 59 40.89 -12.71 -6.56
CA LEU A 59 41.83 -11.60 -6.60
C LEU A 59 41.77 -10.76 -5.30
N LEU A 60 40.67 -10.83 -4.54
CA LEU A 60 40.51 -10.11 -3.27
C LEU A 60 41.33 -10.76 -2.14
N ASP A 61 41.42 -12.09 -2.10
CA ASP A 61 42.22 -12.79 -1.09
C ASP A 61 43.73 -12.57 -1.30
N SER A 62 44.20 -12.63 -2.55
CA SER A 62 45.59 -12.29 -2.89
C SER A 62 45.92 -10.83 -2.54
N MET A 63 44.96 -9.92 -2.72
CA MET A 63 45.09 -8.51 -2.30
C MET A 63 45.15 -8.31 -0.79
N ARG A 64 44.33 -9.04 -0.01
CA ARG A 64 44.40 -9.02 1.46
C ARG A 64 45.76 -9.52 1.96
N ILE A 65 46.33 -10.53 1.32
CA ILE A 65 47.66 -11.08 1.63
C ILE A 65 48.75 -10.06 1.29
N MET A 66 48.79 -9.51 0.07
CA MET A 66 49.79 -8.52 -0.33
C MET A 66 49.74 -7.23 0.51
N ARG A 67 48.57 -6.84 1.01
CA ARG A 67 48.44 -5.68 1.92
C ARG A 67 48.98 -5.98 3.31
N LYS A 68 48.77 -7.18 3.86
CA LYS A 68 49.37 -7.59 5.14
C LYS A 68 50.89 -7.58 5.03
N GLU A 69 51.46 -8.14 3.96
CA GLU A 69 52.91 -8.12 3.70
C GLU A 69 53.45 -6.70 3.56
N LYS A 70 52.74 -5.80 2.86
CA LYS A 70 53.15 -4.39 2.70
C LYS A 70 53.07 -3.61 4.01
N VAL A 71 52.07 -3.85 4.85
CA VAL A 71 51.96 -3.23 6.19
C VAL A 71 53.03 -3.78 7.13
N GLU A 72 53.38 -5.05 7.05
CA GLU A 72 54.50 -5.65 7.81
C GLU A 72 55.86 -5.10 7.36
N LEU A 73 56.08 -4.92 6.05
CA LEU A 73 57.26 -4.24 5.48
C LEU A 73 57.38 -2.78 5.94
N LEU A 74 56.27 -2.10 6.19
CA LEU A 74 56.24 -0.71 6.67
C LEU A 74 56.32 -0.61 8.20
N THR A 75 55.97 -1.67 8.95
CA THR A 75 55.93 -1.66 10.41
C THR A 75 57.05 -2.43 11.11
N GLY A 76 57.88 -3.20 10.39
CA GLY A 76 59.14 -3.68 10.97
C GLY A 76 59.90 -4.73 10.17
N SER A 77 60.90 -4.31 9.38
CA SER A 77 62.23 -4.94 9.34
C SER A 77 63.20 -4.11 8.50
N ASN A 78 64.32 -3.70 9.12
CA ASN A 78 65.45 -3.02 8.48
C ASN A 78 66.16 -3.96 7.49
N GLN A 79 65.65 -4.11 6.27
CA GLN A 79 66.46 -4.57 5.15
C GLN A 79 66.49 -3.50 4.05
N ILE A 80 67.64 -2.86 3.98
CA ILE A 80 68.04 -1.96 2.91
C ILE A 80 68.11 -2.79 1.63
N VAL A 81 67.15 -2.62 0.73
CA VAL A 81 67.26 -3.12 -0.65
C VAL A 81 67.65 -1.94 -1.54
N THR A 82 68.96 -1.82 -1.77
CA THR A 82 69.52 -0.98 -2.83
C THR A 82 69.40 -1.70 -4.17
N SER A 83 68.46 -1.30 -5.00
CA SER A 83 68.64 -1.25 -6.46
C SER A 83 67.51 -0.45 -7.12
N SER A 84 67.84 0.81 -7.37
CA SER A 84 67.20 1.69 -8.34
C SER A 84 67.26 1.08 -9.75
N THR A 85 66.28 1.48 -10.56
CA THR A 85 66.06 1.25 -12.01
C THR A 85 65.41 -0.10 -12.39
N ASP A 86 64.25 0.00 -13.06
CA ASP A 86 63.51 -1.05 -13.80
C ASP A 86 62.33 -1.81 -13.15
N ARG A 87 61.51 -1.19 -12.29
CA ARG A 87 60.24 -1.83 -11.82
C ARG A 87 58.94 -1.04 -11.98
N TYR A 88 58.96 0.17 -12.55
CA TYR A 88 57.80 1.07 -12.45
C TYR A 88 56.82 1.06 -13.63
N ASN A 89 57.17 0.53 -14.81
CA ASN A 89 56.31 0.75 -15.99
C ASN A 89 55.39 -0.42 -16.39
N ALA A 90 55.58 -1.64 -15.86
CA ALA A 90 54.67 -2.77 -16.14
C ALA A 90 53.66 -3.07 -15.02
N ASN A 91 53.84 -2.49 -13.82
CA ASN A 91 53.03 -2.79 -12.63
C ASN A 91 51.89 -1.80 -12.36
N TYR A 92 51.85 -0.66 -13.03
CA TYR A 92 50.84 0.38 -12.76
C TYR A 92 49.44 -0.01 -13.27
N ILE A 93 49.37 -0.67 -14.43
CA ILE A 93 48.11 -1.13 -15.05
C ILE A 93 47.49 -2.33 -14.29
N PRO A 94 48.28 -3.34 -13.83
CA PRO A 94 47.80 -4.35 -12.90
C PRO A 94 47.26 -3.78 -11.59
N LEU A 95 47.84 -2.68 -11.07
CA LEU A 95 47.45 -2.07 -9.79
C LEU A 95 46.09 -1.35 -9.84
N MET A 96 45.77 -0.59 -10.89
CA MET A 96 44.46 0.09 -10.99
C MET A 96 43.29 -0.86 -11.28
N MET A 97 43.50 -1.87 -12.13
CA MET A 97 42.54 -2.96 -12.30
C MET A 97 42.39 -3.76 -10.99
N SER A 98 43.43 -3.79 -10.16
CA SER A 98 43.41 -4.46 -8.87
C SER A 98 42.63 -3.69 -7.80
N GLU A 99 42.44 -2.38 -7.92
CA GLU A 99 41.67 -1.57 -6.94
C GLU A 99 40.15 -1.80 -7.04
N ALA A 100 39.63 -2.09 -8.24
CA ALA A 100 38.23 -2.48 -8.43
C ALA A 100 37.91 -3.87 -7.85
N CYS A 101 38.93 -4.67 -7.56
CA CYS A 101 38.77 -6.07 -7.23
C CYS A 101 37.97 -6.31 -5.94
N GLY A 102 36.92 -7.12 -6.07
CA GLY A 102 36.10 -7.61 -4.97
C GLY A 102 35.42 -6.50 -4.16
N ALA A 103 35.28 -5.30 -4.71
CA ALA A 103 34.65 -4.18 -4.02
C ALA A 103 33.18 -4.47 -3.66
N PHE A 104 32.42 -5.11 -4.55
CA PHE A 104 31.06 -5.53 -4.22
C PHE A 104 31.04 -6.75 -3.31
N VAL A 105 31.97 -7.71 -3.46
CA VAL A 105 32.10 -8.81 -2.50
C VAL A 105 32.29 -8.27 -1.08
N ALA A 106 33.21 -7.33 -0.90
CA ALA A 106 33.46 -6.69 0.39
C ALA A 106 32.23 -5.92 0.92
N GLY A 107 31.49 -5.24 0.04
CA GLY A 107 30.27 -4.53 0.41
C GLY A 107 29.10 -5.45 0.80
N LEU A 108 28.97 -6.59 0.12
CA LEU A 108 27.94 -7.59 0.42
C LEU A 108 28.24 -8.37 1.71
N GLU A 109 29.52 -8.63 2.00
CA GLU A 109 29.99 -9.34 3.21
C GLU A 109 30.31 -8.37 4.37
N ASP A 110 29.88 -7.10 4.30
CA ASP A 110 30.23 -6.06 5.29
C ASP A 110 29.63 -6.34 6.68
N GLU A 111 30.27 -5.88 7.75
CA GLU A 111 29.71 -5.97 9.12
C GLU A 111 28.49 -5.05 9.33
N THR A 112 28.36 -3.98 8.53
CA THR A 112 27.33 -2.97 8.69
C THR A 112 26.17 -3.21 7.72
N LYS A 113 24.97 -3.42 8.27
CA LYS A 113 23.73 -3.64 7.47
C LYS A 113 23.49 -2.58 6.39
N ALA A 114 23.78 -1.30 6.70
CA ALA A 114 23.56 -0.19 5.77
C ALA A 114 24.48 -0.28 4.54
N VAL A 115 25.72 -0.76 4.74
CA VAL A 115 26.68 -0.97 3.66
C VAL A 115 26.23 -2.14 2.79
N ARG A 116 25.79 -3.26 3.40
CA ARG A 116 25.21 -4.40 2.64
C ARG A 116 24.04 -3.96 1.76
N ALA A 117 23.05 -3.29 2.36
CA ALA A 117 21.86 -2.81 1.64
C ALA A 117 22.21 -1.83 0.51
N ALA A 118 23.11 -0.86 0.76
CA ALA A 118 23.56 0.08 -0.25
C ALA A 118 24.34 -0.60 -1.39
N SER A 119 25.11 -1.65 -1.08
CA SER A 119 25.87 -2.43 -2.05
C SER A 119 24.97 -3.24 -2.98
N VAL A 120 23.95 -3.92 -2.42
CA VAL A 120 22.92 -4.63 -3.21
C VAL A 120 22.24 -3.68 -4.20
N LYS A 121 21.76 -2.53 -3.70
CA LYS A 121 21.08 -1.53 -4.54
C LYS A 121 21.99 -0.99 -5.64
N SER A 122 23.23 -0.65 -5.29
CA SER A 122 24.18 -0.05 -6.23
C SER A 122 24.65 -1.05 -7.29
N MET A 123 24.77 -2.33 -6.93
CA MET A 123 25.01 -3.41 -7.88
C MET A 123 23.86 -3.54 -8.88
N ALA A 124 22.62 -3.51 -8.40
CA ALA A 124 21.42 -3.57 -9.26
C ALA A 124 21.31 -2.36 -10.19
N ASP A 125 21.57 -1.15 -9.70
CA ASP A 125 21.57 0.08 -10.51
C ASP A 125 22.62 0.05 -11.64
N LEU A 126 23.79 -0.57 -11.41
CA LEU A 126 24.80 -0.79 -12.45
C LEU A 126 24.40 -1.91 -13.42
N ALA A 127 23.84 -3.00 -12.91
CA ALA A 127 23.36 -4.12 -13.72
C ALA A 127 22.25 -3.68 -14.69
N LEU A 128 21.32 -2.82 -14.29
CA LEU A 128 20.29 -2.27 -15.18
C LEU A 128 20.88 -1.48 -16.36
N LYS A 129 22.08 -0.91 -16.19
CA LYS A 129 22.78 -0.14 -17.23
C LYS A 129 23.67 -1.03 -18.12
N ASN A 130 23.95 -2.27 -17.73
CA ASN A 130 24.90 -3.14 -18.40
C ASN A 130 24.46 -4.61 -18.37
N THR A 131 23.97 -5.12 -19.51
CA THR A 131 23.35 -6.45 -19.62
C THR A 131 24.31 -7.60 -19.38
N GLU A 132 25.57 -7.49 -19.80
CA GLU A 132 26.58 -8.55 -19.57
C GLU A 132 26.92 -8.65 -18.08
N PHE A 133 27.03 -7.50 -17.41
CA PHE A 133 27.24 -7.45 -15.97
C PHE A 133 26.01 -7.95 -15.19
N ALA A 134 24.80 -7.67 -15.68
CA ALA A 134 23.56 -8.11 -15.03
C ALA A 134 23.49 -9.62 -14.86
N GLN A 135 23.87 -10.40 -15.88
CA GLN A 135 23.89 -11.87 -15.79
C GLN A 135 24.89 -12.38 -14.74
N LYS A 136 26.02 -11.67 -14.56
CA LYS A 136 27.04 -12.02 -13.55
C LYS A 136 26.65 -11.60 -12.12
N CYS A 137 25.71 -10.66 -11.98
CA CYS A 137 25.20 -10.23 -10.67
C CYS A 137 24.16 -11.18 -10.08
N VAL A 138 23.66 -12.15 -10.84
CA VAL A 138 22.59 -13.05 -10.39
C VAL A 138 23.03 -13.88 -9.19
N ASP A 139 24.18 -14.56 -9.25
CA ASP A 139 24.63 -15.42 -8.15
C ASP A 139 24.86 -14.61 -6.85
N PRO A 140 25.60 -13.47 -6.86
CA PRO A 140 25.74 -12.66 -5.66
C PRO A 140 24.42 -12.14 -5.11
N LEU A 141 23.46 -11.74 -5.95
CA LEU A 141 22.16 -11.24 -5.49
C LEU A 141 21.30 -12.35 -4.89
N VAL A 142 21.33 -13.53 -5.49
CA VAL A 142 20.59 -14.71 -5.03
C VAL A 142 21.19 -15.24 -3.73
N ASP A 143 22.51 -15.16 -3.53
CA ASP A 143 23.16 -15.48 -2.25
C ASP A 143 22.63 -14.59 -1.10
N MET A 144 22.36 -13.31 -1.39
CA MET A 144 21.80 -12.37 -0.40
C MET A 144 20.36 -12.70 0.02
N PHE A 145 19.66 -13.63 -0.65
CA PHE A 145 18.32 -14.08 -0.22
C PHE A 145 18.39 -14.86 1.10
N ASN A 146 19.56 -15.34 1.51
CA ASN A 146 19.75 -16.04 2.77
C ASN A 146 20.52 -15.19 3.80
N ASP A 147 20.62 -13.86 3.60
CA ASP A 147 21.25 -12.97 4.56
C ASP A 147 20.50 -12.95 5.91
N GLU A 148 21.24 -12.81 7.00
CA GLU A 148 20.69 -12.77 8.36
C GLU A 148 19.73 -11.59 8.60
N ILE A 149 19.88 -10.50 7.84
CA ILE A 149 19.09 -9.28 7.97
C ILE A 149 17.95 -9.25 6.95
N GLU A 150 16.71 -9.18 7.45
CA GLU A 150 15.48 -9.12 6.64
C GLU A 150 15.50 -7.99 5.59
N GLU A 151 15.94 -6.79 5.97
CA GLU A 151 16.02 -5.63 5.08
C GLU A 151 16.95 -5.88 3.88
N VAL A 152 18.05 -6.61 4.11
CA VAL A 152 19.03 -6.94 3.06
C VAL A 152 18.44 -8.00 2.12
N ARG A 153 17.80 -9.05 2.66
CA ARG A 153 17.10 -10.07 1.88
C ARG A 153 16.03 -9.45 0.98
N LEU A 154 15.17 -8.61 1.55
CA LEU A 154 14.10 -7.93 0.82
C LEU A 154 14.63 -7.03 -0.30
N ASN A 155 15.69 -6.27 -0.03
CA ASN A 155 16.33 -5.42 -1.04
C ASN A 155 16.95 -6.24 -2.17
N ALA A 156 17.54 -7.41 -1.87
CA ALA A 156 18.09 -8.31 -2.89
C ALA A 156 16.98 -8.89 -3.78
N MET A 157 15.88 -9.35 -3.19
CA MET A 157 14.73 -9.87 -3.93
C MET A 157 14.11 -8.82 -4.86
N LYS A 158 13.84 -7.62 -4.35
CA LYS A 158 13.31 -6.50 -5.16
C LYS A 158 14.27 -6.10 -6.27
N SER A 159 15.57 -6.02 -5.96
CA SER A 159 16.61 -5.73 -6.95
C SER A 159 16.62 -6.77 -8.06
N LEU A 160 16.60 -8.06 -7.72
CA LEU A 160 16.59 -9.14 -8.70
C LEU A 160 15.31 -9.12 -9.56
N ALA A 161 14.14 -8.84 -8.97
CA ALA A 161 12.87 -8.75 -9.71
C ALA A 161 12.93 -7.68 -10.82
N THR A 162 13.61 -6.55 -10.58
CA THR A 162 13.81 -5.52 -11.62
C THR A 162 14.75 -5.95 -12.74
N LEU A 163 15.70 -6.86 -12.46
CA LEU A 163 16.67 -7.37 -13.43
C LEU A 163 16.12 -8.54 -14.24
N CYS A 164 15.25 -9.37 -13.65
CA CYS A 164 14.67 -10.59 -14.24
C CYS A 164 14.12 -10.45 -15.67
N PRO A 165 13.55 -9.31 -16.12
CA PRO A 165 13.15 -9.13 -17.50
C PRO A 165 14.30 -9.18 -18.51
N TYR A 166 15.56 -8.98 -18.10
CA TYR A 166 16.74 -8.85 -18.96
C TYR A 166 17.76 -10.00 -18.82
N ILE A 167 17.58 -10.87 -17.83
CA ILE A 167 18.49 -11.99 -17.51
C ILE A 167 17.78 -13.34 -17.66
N THR A 168 18.55 -14.42 -17.77
CA THR A 168 18.03 -15.79 -17.68
C THR A 168 18.39 -16.40 -16.33
N ILE A 169 17.47 -17.19 -15.76
CA ILE A 169 17.64 -17.83 -14.45
C ILE A 169 17.91 -19.32 -14.67
N SER A 170 19.04 -19.80 -14.13
CA SER A 170 19.41 -21.21 -14.15
C SER A 170 18.64 -22.03 -13.10
N ASP A 171 18.64 -23.36 -13.24
CA ASP A 171 17.97 -24.26 -12.28
C ASP A 171 18.56 -24.18 -10.86
N GLU A 172 19.86 -23.88 -10.74
CA GLU A 172 20.53 -23.67 -9.45
C GLU A 172 20.08 -22.37 -8.81
N GLN A 173 20.10 -21.26 -9.56
CA GLN A 173 19.61 -19.96 -9.10
C GLN A 173 18.12 -20.02 -8.70
N LEU A 174 17.32 -20.77 -9.45
CA LEU A 174 15.92 -21.00 -9.13
C LEU A 174 15.71 -21.70 -7.78
N ASN A 175 16.63 -22.56 -7.32
CA ASN A 175 16.51 -23.18 -5.99
C ASN A 175 16.45 -22.14 -4.88
N PHE A 176 17.37 -21.18 -4.93
CA PHE A 176 17.46 -20.13 -3.93
C PHE A 176 16.27 -19.17 -3.98
N ILE A 177 15.81 -18.82 -5.19
CA ILE A 177 14.58 -18.02 -5.34
C ILE A 177 13.39 -18.75 -4.72
N CYS A 178 13.26 -20.06 -4.95
CA CYS A 178 12.22 -20.90 -4.34
C CYS A 178 12.36 -21.03 -2.82
N GLN A 179 13.57 -20.97 -2.24
CA GLN A 179 13.78 -20.93 -0.79
C GLN A 179 13.20 -19.65 -0.17
N GLY A 180 13.30 -18.51 -0.88
CA GLY A 180 12.71 -17.23 -0.46
C GLY A 180 11.18 -17.27 -0.29
N LEU A 181 10.49 -18.20 -0.94
CA LEU A 181 9.05 -18.41 -0.76
C LEU A 181 8.67 -18.97 0.63
N VAL A 182 9.64 -19.44 1.41
CA VAL A 182 9.40 -19.97 2.76
C VAL A 182 9.99 -19.04 3.84
N ASP A 183 10.35 -17.81 3.47
CA ASP A 183 10.86 -16.82 4.42
C ASP A 183 9.84 -16.53 5.54
N ALA A 184 10.34 -16.27 6.75
CA ALA A 184 9.51 -15.88 7.87
C ALA A 184 8.82 -14.53 7.63
N SER A 185 9.48 -13.62 6.91
CA SER A 185 8.93 -12.32 6.56
C SER A 185 7.95 -12.42 5.39
N PRO A 186 6.68 -11.97 5.56
CA PRO A 186 5.71 -11.96 4.47
C PRO A 186 6.15 -11.04 3.31
N ASP A 187 6.87 -9.94 3.59
CA ASP A 187 7.38 -9.02 2.56
C ASP A 187 8.45 -9.69 1.70
N ALA A 188 9.32 -10.48 2.31
CA ALA A 188 10.32 -11.26 1.60
C ALA A 188 9.66 -12.35 0.73
N ARG A 189 8.67 -13.08 1.26
CA ARG A 189 7.93 -14.09 0.46
C ARG A 189 7.24 -13.46 -0.75
N GLU A 190 6.67 -12.27 -0.57
CA GLU A 190 6.02 -11.50 -1.63
C GLU A 190 7.01 -11.03 -2.70
N ALA A 191 8.16 -10.48 -2.29
CA ALA A 191 9.22 -10.11 -3.22
C ALA A 191 9.80 -11.33 -3.96
N ALA A 192 9.93 -12.50 -3.31
CA ALA A 192 10.33 -13.74 -3.97
C ALA A 192 9.32 -14.20 -5.03
N ARG A 193 8.00 -14.05 -4.76
CA ARG A 193 6.95 -14.28 -5.77
C ARG A 193 7.04 -13.28 -6.92
N GLU A 194 7.39 -12.02 -6.66
CA GLU A 194 7.60 -11.02 -7.70
C GLU A 194 8.80 -11.37 -8.61
N VAL A 195 9.89 -11.87 -8.05
CA VAL A 195 11.02 -12.42 -8.80
C VAL A 195 10.56 -13.57 -9.71
N LEU A 196 9.80 -14.54 -9.17
CA LEU A 196 9.26 -15.64 -9.98
C LEU A 196 8.30 -15.14 -11.06
N ALA A 197 7.42 -14.21 -10.76
CA ALA A 197 6.50 -13.62 -11.74
C ALA A 197 7.22 -12.92 -12.89
N THR A 198 8.46 -12.46 -12.65
CA THR A 198 9.25 -11.69 -13.62
C THR A 198 10.40 -12.47 -14.27
N CYS A 199 10.69 -13.69 -13.80
CA CYS A 199 11.81 -14.49 -14.28
C CYS A 199 11.64 -14.96 -15.75
N ARG A 200 12.76 -15.29 -16.38
CA ARG A 200 12.81 -16.05 -17.64
C ARG A 200 13.41 -17.43 -17.33
N LEU A 201 12.59 -18.46 -17.53
CA LEU A 201 13.00 -19.85 -17.39
C LEU A 201 13.18 -20.46 -18.77
N GLU A 202 14.15 -21.35 -18.93
CA GLU A 202 14.47 -21.98 -20.21
C GLU A 202 13.80 -23.34 -20.39
N THR A 203 13.40 -24.00 -19.28
CA THR A 203 12.93 -25.38 -19.29
C THR A 203 11.56 -25.54 -18.64
N CYS A 204 10.79 -26.54 -19.10
CA CYS A 204 9.53 -26.95 -18.46
C CYS A 204 9.77 -27.47 -17.02
N PHE A 205 10.96 -28.02 -16.75
CA PHE A 205 11.34 -28.50 -15.42
C PHE A 205 11.43 -27.35 -14.41
N GLY A 206 12.04 -26.22 -14.81
CA GLY A 206 12.05 -25.01 -13.98
C GLY A 206 10.64 -24.53 -13.63
N VAL A 207 9.72 -24.56 -14.60
CA VAL A 207 8.31 -24.20 -14.35
C VAL A 207 7.65 -25.15 -13.36
N LYS A 208 7.81 -26.47 -13.51
CA LYS A 208 7.30 -27.46 -12.55
C LYS A 208 7.85 -27.22 -11.14
N LYS A 209 9.14 -26.94 -11.03
CA LYS A 209 9.81 -26.66 -9.76
C LYS A 209 9.27 -25.41 -9.08
N ALA A 210 9.01 -24.35 -9.84
CA ALA A 210 8.36 -23.14 -9.34
C ALA A 210 6.93 -23.44 -8.84
N ILE A 211 6.15 -24.24 -9.57
CA ILE A 211 4.79 -24.65 -9.15
C ILE A 211 4.83 -25.44 -7.84
N VAL A 212 5.73 -26.41 -7.70
CA VAL A 212 5.88 -27.21 -6.47
C VAL A 212 6.29 -26.33 -5.28
N ALA A 213 7.18 -25.36 -5.50
CA ALA A 213 7.59 -24.42 -4.46
C ALA A 213 6.43 -23.49 -4.04
N LEU A 214 5.63 -23.00 -5.00
CA LEU A 214 4.43 -22.23 -4.73
C LEU A 214 3.36 -23.05 -4.01
N GLU A 215 3.23 -24.35 -4.31
CA GLU A 215 2.33 -25.28 -3.62
C GLU A 215 2.74 -25.44 -2.15
N LYS A 216 4.04 -25.58 -1.90
CA LYS A 216 4.59 -25.62 -0.54
C LYS A 216 4.37 -24.31 0.20
N ASN A 217 4.57 -23.16 -0.46
CA ASN A 217 4.29 -21.84 0.12
C ASN A 217 2.81 -21.69 0.47
N PHE A 218 1.90 -22.08 -0.43
CA PHE A 218 0.46 -22.07 -0.20
C PHE A 218 0.05 -22.89 1.03
N ASN A 219 0.59 -24.11 1.15
CA ASN A 219 0.28 -25.01 2.27
C ASN A 219 0.87 -24.54 3.60
N THR A 220 1.98 -23.80 3.57
CA THR A 220 2.63 -23.26 4.78
C THR A 220 2.00 -21.95 5.23
N TYR A 221 1.65 -21.09 4.27
CA TYR A 221 1.12 -19.74 4.49
C TYR A 221 -0.13 -19.51 3.63
N ALA A 222 -1.28 -19.96 4.14
CA ALA A 222 -2.56 -19.82 3.42
C ALA A 222 -2.93 -18.35 3.11
N GLU A 223 -2.40 -17.40 3.89
CA GLU A 223 -2.54 -15.94 3.68
C GLU A 223 -1.95 -15.46 2.35
N ASP A 224 -0.99 -16.18 1.76
CA ASP A 224 -0.32 -15.79 0.51
C ASP A 224 -1.15 -16.13 -0.75
N GLY A 225 -2.36 -16.70 -0.59
CA GLY A 225 -3.14 -17.30 -1.69
C GLY A 225 -3.42 -16.38 -2.87
N GLU A 226 -3.78 -15.12 -2.65
CA GLU A 226 -4.04 -14.16 -3.73
C GLU A 226 -2.75 -13.76 -4.48
N SER A 227 -1.67 -13.54 -3.72
CA SER A 227 -0.35 -13.22 -4.26
C SER A 227 0.19 -14.37 -5.11
N ILE A 228 -0.04 -15.62 -4.68
CA ILE A 228 0.28 -16.83 -5.45
C ILE A 228 -0.54 -16.90 -6.74
N CYS A 229 -1.85 -16.64 -6.69
CA CYS A 229 -2.69 -16.62 -7.90
C CYS A 229 -2.20 -15.59 -8.92
N TYR A 230 -1.75 -14.42 -8.46
CA TYR A 230 -1.13 -13.41 -9.32
C TYR A 230 0.21 -13.87 -9.92
N CYS A 231 1.08 -14.48 -9.10
CA CYS A 231 2.33 -15.05 -9.59
C CYS A 231 2.06 -16.10 -10.68
N MET A 232 1.09 -17.01 -10.45
CA MET A 232 0.65 -18.03 -11.40
C MET A 232 0.08 -17.41 -12.69
N GLN A 233 -0.71 -16.35 -12.58
CA GLN A 233 -1.18 -15.57 -13.74
C GLN A 233 0.01 -15.09 -14.59
N LYS A 234 0.99 -14.42 -13.97
CA LYS A 234 2.14 -13.85 -14.68
C LYS A 234 3.04 -14.91 -15.30
N LEU A 235 3.30 -16.00 -14.60
CA LEU A 235 4.00 -17.16 -15.13
C LEU A 235 3.27 -17.74 -16.35
N GLY A 236 1.96 -17.93 -16.26
CA GLY A 236 1.12 -18.41 -17.38
C GLY A 236 1.16 -17.47 -18.59
N GLN A 237 1.08 -16.15 -18.37
CA GLN A 237 1.14 -15.16 -19.44
C GLN A 237 2.51 -15.11 -20.13
N ARG A 238 3.61 -15.25 -19.38
CA ARG A 238 4.96 -15.05 -19.91
C ARG A 238 5.58 -16.32 -20.45
N LEU A 239 5.40 -17.44 -19.75
CA LEU A 239 6.03 -18.72 -20.06
C LEU A 239 5.05 -19.67 -20.76
N ALA A 240 4.03 -19.13 -21.45
CA ALA A 240 2.93 -19.91 -22.02
C ALA A 240 3.40 -21.10 -22.90
N GLY A 241 4.49 -20.95 -23.65
CA GLY A 241 5.08 -22.04 -24.45
C GLY A 241 5.66 -23.19 -23.61
N LEU A 242 6.17 -22.90 -22.41
CA LEU A 242 6.65 -23.92 -21.45
C LEU A 242 5.51 -24.50 -20.59
N VAL A 243 4.43 -23.74 -20.40
CA VAL A 243 3.24 -24.20 -19.66
C VAL A 243 2.38 -25.13 -20.52
N ALA A 244 2.28 -24.88 -21.82
CA ALA A 244 1.48 -25.67 -22.76
C ALA A 244 1.66 -27.20 -22.61
N PRO A 245 2.88 -27.77 -22.63
CA PRO A 245 3.08 -29.22 -22.47
C PRO A 245 2.76 -29.73 -21.05
N LEU A 246 2.67 -28.86 -20.05
CA LEU A 246 2.37 -29.22 -18.66
C LEU A 246 0.86 -29.23 -18.38
N THR A 247 0.04 -28.70 -19.29
CA THR A 247 -1.41 -28.49 -19.10
C THR A 247 -2.13 -29.75 -18.63
N SER A 248 -1.93 -30.89 -19.32
CA SER A 248 -2.63 -32.13 -19.00
C SER A 248 -2.25 -32.66 -17.62
N GLU A 249 -0.98 -32.54 -17.23
CA GLU A 249 -0.50 -32.93 -15.90
C GLU A 249 -1.02 -31.99 -14.81
N MET A 250 -1.00 -30.68 -15.06
CA MET A 250 -1.45 -29.66 -14.10
C MET A 250 -2.95 -29.75 -13.80
N LEU A 251 -3.75 -30.08 -14.81
CA LEU A 251 -5.19 -30.23 -14.71
C LEU A 251 -5.63 -31.67 -14.37
N GLY A 252 -4.69 -32.62 -14.26
CA GLY A 252 -5.00 -34.03 -14.00
C GLY A 252 -5.79 -34.70 -15.12
N LEU A 253 -5.63 -34.24 -16.36
CA LEU A 253 -6.33 -34.75 -17.54
C LEU A 253 -5.63 -36.02 -18.05
N HIS A 254 -6.39 -37.09 -18.22
CA HIS A 254 -5.90 -38.32 -18.84
C HIS A 254 -6.58 -38.52 -20.21
N PRO A 255 -5.85 -38.89 -21.27
CA PRO A 255 -6.41 -39.04 -22.62
C PRO A 255 -7.59 -40.02 -22.74
N ILE A 256 -7.72 -40.97 -21.81
CA ILE A 256 -8.71 -42.07 -21.86
C ILE A 256 -9.68 -42.05 -20.65
N PHE A 257 -9.29 -41.50 -19.51
CA PHE A 257 -10.07 -41.60 -18.27
C PHE A 257 -10.64 -40.24 -17.90
N LEU A 258 -11.95 -40.19 -17.66
CA LEU A 258 -12.61 -39.04 -17.05
C LEU A 258 -12.35 -39.10 -15.54
N TYR A 259 -11.37 -38.33 -15.07
CA TYR A 259 -11.15 -38.15 -13.63
C TYR A 259 -12.29 -37.35 -13.01
N PRO A 260 -12.58 -37.53 -11.71
CA PRO A 260 -13.56 -36.71 -11.00
C PRO A 260 -13.15 -35.23 -11.08
N GLU A 261 -14.12 -34.38 -11.39
CA GLU A 261 -13.93 -32.94 -11.51
C GLU A 261 -13.30 -32.37 -10.22
N SER A 262 -12.23 -31.60 -10.38
CA SER A 262 -11.61 -30.91 -9.25
C SER A 262 -12.46 -29.72 -8.82
N VAL A 263 -12.82 -29.68 -7.54
CA VAL A 263 -13.66 -28.62 -6.99
C VAL A 263 -12.84 -27.32 -6.86
N LEU A 264 -13.43 -26.20 -7.30
CA LEU A 264 -12.82 -24.86 -7.19
C LEU A 264 -12.55 -24.39 -5.75
N SER A 265 -13.08 -25.10 -4.73
CA SER A 265 -12.76 -24.87 -3.32
C SER A 265 -11.34 -25.28 -2.95
N ASN A 266 -10.66 -26.09 -3.77
CA ASN A 266 -9.24 -26.33 -3.61
C ASN A 266 -8.47 -25.10 -4.14
N ASN A 267 -8.12 -24.22 -3.20
CA ASN A 267 -7.48 -22.93 -3.48
C ASN A 267 -6.22 -23.01 -4.36
N PHE A 268 -5.42 -24.09 -4.28
CA PHE A 268 -4.23 -24.22 -5.13
C PHE A 268 -4.53 -24.77 -6.53
N TYR A 269 -5.57 -25.59 -6.68
CA TYR A 269 -6.07 -25.99 -8.00
C TYR A 269 -6.54 -24.76 -8.79
N THR A 270 -7.25 -23.83 -8.14
CA THR A 270 -7.64 -22.55 -8.74
C THR A 270 -6.43 -21.78 -9.26
N ALA A 271 -5.32 -21.77 -8.53
CA ALA A 271 -4.09 -21.11 -8.96
C ALA A 271 -3.45 -21.81 -10.20
N LYS A 272 -3.42 -23.15 -10.23
CA LYS A 272 -2.99 -23.93 -11.41
C LYS A 272 -3.87 -23.65 -12.63
N LEU A 273 -5.18 -23.60 -12.43
CA LEU A 273 -6.15 -23.30 -13.48
C LEU A 273 -5.97 -21.87 -14.02
N ILE A 274 -5.78 -20.87 -13.15
CA ILE A 274 -5.47 -19.48 -13.56
C ILE A 274 -4.21 -19.44 -14.44
N MET A 275 -3.14 -20.16 -14.08
CA MET A 275 -1.92 -20.23 -14.88
C MET A 275 -2.18 -20.78 -16.29
N VAL A 276 -2.91 -21.90 -16.37
CA VAL A 276 -3.25 -22.56 -17.63
C VAL A 276 -4.15 -21.71 -18.52
N LEU A 277 -5.18 -21.07 -17.96
CA LEU A 277 -6.06 -20.16 -18.69
C LEU A 277 -5.28 -18.94 -19.25
N ASN A 278 -4.33 -18.42 -18.48
CA ASN A 278 -3.45 -17.36 -18.94
C ASN A 278 -2.51 -17.81 -20.07
N ALA A 279 -1.99 -19.05 -20.02
CA ALA A 279 -1.22 -19.61 -21.13
C ALA A 279 -2.09 -19.82 -22.39
N ALA A 280 -3.32 -20.30 -22.21
CA ALA A 280 -4.27 -20.55 -23.29
C ALA A 280 -4.74 -19.29 -24.02
N SER A 281 -4.71 -18.13 -23.35
CA SER A 281 -4.96 -16.83 -24.01
C SER A 281 -3.92 -16.49 -25.09
N LYS A 282 -2.70 -17.02 -24.99
CA LYS A 282 -1.61 -16.80 -25.96
C LYS A 282 -1.36 -17.97 -26.89
N PHE A 283 -1.66 -19.20 -26.45
CA PHE A 283 -1.46 -20.42 -27.22
C PHE A 283 -2.79 -21.14 -27.46
N PRO A 284 -3.42 -20.97 -28.65
CA PRO A 284 -4.70 -21.62 -28.99
C PRO A 284 -4.67 -23.14 -28.87
N THR A 285 -3.52 -23.78 -29.08
CA THR A 285 -3.36 -25.24 -28.93
C THR A 285 -3.74 -25.74 -27.53
N VAL A 286 -3.51 -24.93 -26.49
CA VAL A 286 -3.88 -25.28 -25.11
C VAL A 286 -5.41 -25.33 -24.96
N GLN A 287 -6.14 -24.46 -25.65
CA GLN A 287 -7.61 -24.42 -25.62
C GLN A 287 -8.23 -25.72 -26.15
N SER A 288 -7.58 -26.36 -27.12
CA SER A 288 -8.05 -27.62 -27.69
C SER A 288 -7.97 -28.80 -26.72
N LEU A 289 -7.16 -28.68 -25.65
CA LEU A 289 -7.01 -29.70 -24.61
C LEU A 289 -8.09 -29.60 -23.52
N PHE A 290 -8.91 -28.54 -23.51
CA PHE A 290 -9.86 -28.29 -22.44
C PHE A 290 -11.13 -29.12 -22.59
N PRO A 291 -11.44 -30.00 -21.61
CA PRO A 291 -12.75 -30.62 -21.54
C PRO A 291 -13.82 -29.59 -21.13
N HIS A 292 -15.08 -29.96 -21.31
CA HIS A 292 -16.24 -29.08 -21.10
C HIS A 292 -16.29 -28.42 -19.71
N HIS A 293 -15.95 -29.15 -18.64
CA HIS A 293 -15.99 -28.61 -17.28
C HIS A 293 -14.96 -27.48 -17.06
N ILE A 294 -13.80 -27.51 -17.74
CA ILE A 294 -12.80 -26.44 -17.64
C ILE A 294 -13.34 -25.14 -18.25
N TRP A 295 -14.16 -25.21 -19.30
CA TRP A 295 -14.83 -24.03 -19.86
C TRP A 295 -15.86 -23.44 -18.90
N GLN A 296 -16.64 -24.28 -18.20
CA GLN A 296 -17.58 -23.82 -17.17
C GLN A 296 -16.84 -23.17 -15.98
N GLN A 297 -15.73 -23.77 -15.55
CA GLN A 297 -14.89 -23.21 -14.50
C GLN A 297 -14.21 -21.90 -14.94
N TYR A 298 -13.82 -21.78 -16.21
CA TYR A 298 -13.34 -20.53 -16.79
C TYR A 298 -14.39 -19.43 -16.72
N GLU A 299 -15.64 -19.72 -17.11
CA GLU A 299 -16.74 -18.74 -17.05
C GLU A 299 -16.95 -18.23 -15.62
N TYR A 300 -17.02 -19.15 -14.65
CA TYR A 300 -17.14 -18.80 -13.24
C TYR A 300 -15.95 -17.97 -12.74
N LEU A 301 -14.70 -18.40 -13.01
CA LEU A 301 -13.51 -17.70 -12.55
C LEU A 301 -13.33 -16.34 -13.25
N ARG A 302 -13.81 -16.19 -14.48
CA ARG A 302 -13.76 -14.91 -15.19
C ARG A 302 -14.75 -13.90 -14.61
N ALA A 303 -15.93 -14.36 -14.20
CA ALA A 303 -16.91 -13.54 -13.49
C ALA A 303 -16.42 -13.19 -12.08
N SER A 304 -15.89 -14.16 -11.33
CA SER A 304 -15.44 -13.97 -9.95
C SER A 304 -14.10 -13.21 -9.83
N LYS A 305 -13.14 -13.44 -10.75
CA LYS A 305 -11.77 -12.88 -10.69
C LYS A 305 -11.33 -12.31 -12.05
N PRO A 306 -12.00 -11.25 -12.55
CA PRO A 306 -11.77 -10.70 -13.88
C PRO A 306 -10.34 -10.21 -14.12
N LYS A 307 -9.67 -9.70 -13.07
CA LYS A 307 -8.29 -9.19 -13.13
C LYS A 307 -7.23 -10.29 -13.28
N LEU A 308 -7.54 -11.53 -12.88
CA LEU A 308 -6.60 -12.66 -12.91
C LEU A 308 -6.79 -13.56 -14.13
N VAL A 309 -8.02 -13.65 -14.66
CA VAL A 309 -8.36 -14.53 -15.78
C VAL A 309 -8.59 -13.68 -17.04
N PRO A 310 -7.79 -13.88 -18.10
CA PRO A 310 -7.93 -13.11 -19.34
C PRO A 310 -9.16 -13.56 -20.15
N LEU A 311 -9.59 -12.71 -21.08
CA LEU A 311 -10.58 -13.12 -22.09
C LEU A 311 -9.94 -14.08 -23.08
N ILE A 312 -10.43 -15.31 -23.15
CA ILE A 312 -10.02 -16.31 -24.14
C ILE A 312 -11.06 -16.33 -25.26
N ARG A 313 -10.63 -16.12 -26.51
CA ARG A 313 -11.47 -16.25 -27.71
C ARG A 313 -11.35 -17.67 -28.25
N PRO A 314 -12.34 -18.56 -28.06
CA PRO A 314 -12.25 -19.93 -28.57
C PRO A 314 -12.34 -19.96 -30.10
N GLU A 315 -11.31 -20.50 -30.77
CA GLU A 315 -11.32 -20.75 -32.22
C GLU A 315 -12.25 -21.92 -32.61
N VAL A 316 -12.51 -22.84 -31.67
CA VAL A 316 -13.45 -23.96 -31.82
C VAL A 316 -14.40 -23.96 -30.63
N LYS A 317 -15.64 -23.50 -30.83
CA LYS A 317 -16.69 -23.58 -29.81
C LYS A 317 -17.23 -25.02 -29.72
N PRO A 318 -17.19 -25.71 -28.56
CA PRO A 318 -18.27 -26.62 -28.24
C PRO A 318 -19.55 -25.79 -28.21
N ARG A 319 -20.63 -26.24 -28.85
CA ARG A 319 -21.95 -25.59 -28.79
C ARG A 319 -22.52 -25.69 -27.38
N LEU A 320 -22.00 -24.87 -26.48
CA LEU A 320 -22.73 -24.39 -25.32
C LEU A 320 -23.29 -23.05 -25.70
N LYS A 321 -24.58 -22.86 -25.45
CA LYS A 321 -25.23 -21.56 -25.55
C LYS A 321 -24.42 -20.61 -24.68
N MET A 322 -23.68 -19.70 -25.30
CA MET A 322 -23.23 -18.50 -24.59
C MET A 322 -24.47 -17.89 -23.96
N PHE A 323 -24.52 -17.84 -22.63
CA PHE A 323 -25.40 -16.89 -21.97
C PHE A 323 -25.11 -15.53 -22.60
N HIS A 324 -26.17 -14.85 -23.04
CA HIS A 324 -26.12 -13.63 -23.85
C HIS A 324 -25.59 -12.46 -23.01
N PHE A 325 -24.28 -12.42 -22.74
CA PHE A 325 -23.64 -11.31 -22.02
C PHE A 325 -23.51 -10.04 -22.88
N GLU A 326 -23.56 -10.15 -24.20
CA GLU A 326 -23.59 -8.98 -25.10
C GLU A 326 -24.91 -8.20 -24.95
N GLU A 327 -26.04 -8.87 -24.70
CA GLU A 327 -27.32 -8.20 -24.45
C GLU A 327 -27.35 -7.50 -23.08
N GLU A 328 -26.64 -8.01 -22.07
CA GLU A 328 -26.61 -7.38 -20.74
C GLU A 328 -25.87 -6.04 -20.73
N ILE A 329 -24.73 -5.91 -21.43
CA ILE A 329 -23.96 -4.66 -21.48
C ILE A 329 -24.77 -3.54 -22.15
N ASP A 330 -25.44 -3.85 -23.26
CA ASP A 330 -26.29 -2.88 -23.97
C ASP A 330 -27.45 -2.38 -23.08
N THR A 331 -28.04 -3.25 -22.24
CA THR A 331 -29.11 -2.84 -21.32
C THR A 331 -28.64 -1.92 -20.18
N PHE A 332 -27.40 -2.08 -19.70
CA PHE A 332 -26.85 -1.17 -18.68
C PHE A 332 -26.53 0.21 -19.26
N ASP A 333 -25.98 0.27 -20.46
CA ASP A 333 -25.69 1.54 -21.13
C ASP A 333 -26.98 2.29 -21.49
N GLU A 334 -28.03 1.58 -21.93
CA GLU A 334 -29.37 2.16 -22.10
C GLU A 334 -29.94 2.71 -20.79
N PHE A 335 -29.80 1.97 -19.68
CA PHE A 335 -30.23 2.42 -18.37
C PHE A 335 -29.51 3.71 -17.93
N PHE A 336 -28.18 3.75 -18.01
CA PHE A 336 -27.41 4.95 -17.65
C PHE A 336 -27.70 6.14 -18.59
N THR A 337 -28.00 5.87 -19.86
CA THR A 337 -28.46 6.90 -20.81
C THR A 337 -29.82 7.47 -20.39
N SER A 338 -30.75 6.61 -19.96
CA SER A 338 -32.03 7.04 -19.38
C SER A 338 -31.84 7.89 -18.11
N CYS A 339 -30.96 7.48 -17.20
CA CYS A 339 -30.61 8.27 -16.02
C CYS A 339 -30.03 9.64 -16.40
N ARG A 340 -29.16 9.70 -17.42
CA ARG A 340 -28.58 10.96 -17.91
C ARG A 340 -29.66 11.91 -18.41
N ASN A 341 -30.60 11.41 -19.21
CA ASN A 341 -31.70 12.22 -19.74
C ASN A 341 -32.61 12.76 -18.62
N LEU A 342 -32.89 11.94 -17.59
CA LEU A 342 -33.68 12.38 -16.43
C LEU A 342 -32.95 13.46 -15.61
N LEU A 343 -31.65 13.33 -15.41
CA LEU A 343 -30.84 14.33 -14.70
C LEU A 343 -30.72 15.62 -15.51
N GLU A 344 -30.53 15.55 -16.82
CA GLU A 344 -30.48 16.72 -17.70
C GLU A 344 -31.82 17.48 -17.71
N TYR A 345 -32.94 16.77 -17.69
CA TYR A 345 -34.27 17.37 -17.53
C TYR A 345 -34.42 18.07 -16.17
N SER A 346 -33.92 17.45 -15.09
CA SER A 346 -33.92 18.02 -13.75
C SER A 346 -33.11 19.32 -13.67
N ASN A 347 -31.91 19.34 -14.27
CA ASN A 347 -31.02 20.50 -14.21
C ASN A 347 -31.56 21.72 -14.98
N ASN A 348 -32.29 21.52 -16.07
CA ASN A 348 -32.65 22.59 -17.00
C ASN A 348 -34.05 23.20 -16.79
N ASN A 349 -35.04 22.42 -16.34
CA ASN A 349 -36.45 22.80 -16.51
C ASN A 349 -37.35 22.57 -15.29
N THR A 350 -36.79 22.27 -14.12
CA THR A 350 -37.55 21.68 -13.02
C THR A 350 -37.39 22.47 -11.71
N SER A 351 -38.48 22.62 -10.95
CA SER A 351 -38.41 23.20 -9.60
C SER A 351 -37.72 22.26 -8.60
N LEU A 352 -37.10 22.80 -7.54
CA LEU A 352 -36.40 21.99 -6.53
C LEU A 352 -37.23 20.79 -6.03
N SER A 353 -38.53 20.99 -5.76
CA SER A 353 -39.43 19.91 -5.31
C SER A 353 -39.63 18.80 -6.35
N GLN A 354 -39.80 19.18 -7.62
CA GLN A 354 -39.96 18.21 -8.71
C GLN A 354 -38.63 17.47 -9.01
N SER A 355 -37.49 18.14 -8.89
CA SER A 355 -36.17 17.50 -8.99
C SER A 355 -35.98 16.42 -7.92
N ARG A 356 -36.46 16.66 -6.70
CA ARG A 356 -36.43 15.67 -5.61
C ARG A 356 -37.31 14.44 -5.88
N GLU A 357 -38.45 14.60 -6.56
CA GLU A 357 -39.26 13.45 -7.00
C GLU A 357 -38.50 12.58 -8.02
N ILE A 358 -37.79 13.21 -8.96
CA ILE A 358 -36.92 12.51 -9.92
C ILE A 358 -35.79 11.78 -9.18
N PHE A 359 -35.15 12.43 -8.20
CA PHE A 359 -34.11 11.82 -7.38
C PHE A 359 -34.63 10.62 -6.58
N HIS A 360 -35.86 10.68 -6.08
CA HIS A 360 -36.48 9.55 -5.39
C HIS A 360 -36.67 8.33 -6.31
N ILE A 361 -37.10 8.56 -7.56
CA ILE A 361 -37.24 7.51 -8.58
C ILE A 361 -35.86 6.91 -8.90
N LEU A 362 -34.87 7.75 -9.21
CA LEU A 362 -33.51 7.32 -9.52
C LEU A 362 -32.88 6.53 -8.37
N ARG A 363 -33.03 7.00 -7.12
CA ARG A 363 -32.57 6.29 -5.92
C ARG A 363 -33.13 4.87 -5.86
N LYS A 364 -34.43 4.71 -6.10
CA LYS A 364 -35.11 3.41 -6.05
C LYS A 364 -34.61 2.47 -7.16
N ASP A 365 -34.37 3.01 -8.35
CA ASP A 365 -33.88 2.22 -9.48
C ASP A 365 -32.41 1.83 -9.30
N LEU A 366 -31.56 2.73 -8.83
CA LEU A 366 -30.16 2.44 -8.53
C LEU A 366 -30.02 1.46 -7.35
N GLN A 367 -30.89 1.52 -6.34
CA GLN A 367 -30.92 0.55 -5.24
C GLN A 367 -31.18 -0.89 -5.72
N ARG A 368 -31.93 -1.08 -6.80
CA ARG A 368 -32.18 -2.41 -7.36
C ARG A 368 -30.94 -3.04 -7.99
N LEU A 369 -29.96 -2.22 -8.38
CA LEU A 369 -28.70 -2.66 -8.97
C LEU A 369 -27.66 -3.07 -7.91
N GLU A 370 -27.89 -2.77 -6.62
CA GLU A 370 -26.96 -3.08 -5.52
C GLU A 370 -26.67 -4.59 -5.37
N PHE A 371 -27.59 -5.44 -5.82
CA PHE A 371 -27.51 -6.89 -5.76
C PHE A 371 -26.81 -7.54 -6.97
N ILE A 372 -26.47 -6.77 -8.00
CA ILE A 372 -25.83 -7.28 -9.22
C ILE A 372 -24.31 -7.14 -9.07
N GLU A 373 -23.58 -8.25 -9.09
CA GLU A 373 -22.11 -8.27 -9.01
C GLU A 373 -21.47 -8.02 -10.39
N THR A 374 -21.52 -6.78 -10.87
CA THR A 374 -20.88 -6.35 -12.14
C THR A 374 -19.91 -5.19 -11.91
N GLU A 375 -19.00 -4.95 -12.87
CA GLU A 375 -18.08 -3.79 -12.84
C GLU A 375 -18.83 -2.44 -12.77
N GLN A 376 -20.07 -2.41 -13.28
CA GLN A 376 -20.96 -1.23 -13.23
C GLN A 376 -21.59 -0.97 -11.85
N LYS A 377 -21.42 -1.87 -10.88
CA LYS A 377 -21.93 -1.70 -9.51
C LYS A 377 -21.34 -0.45 -8.84
N SER A 378 -20.03 -0.28 -8.92
CA SER A 378 -19.35 0.89 -8.32
C SER A 378 -19.91 2.20 -8.89
N LYS A 379 -20.22 2.23 -10.18
CA LYS A 379 -20.81 3.39 -10.87
C LYS A 379 -22.22 3.69 -10.37
N ALA A 380 -23.06 2.66 -10.23
CA ALA A 380 -24.42 2.80 -9.71
C ALA A 380 -24.44 3.23 -8.23
N ASP A 381 -23.57 2.64 -7.40
CA ASP A 381 -23.43 2.99 -5.98
C ASP A 381 -22.94 4.43 -5.80
N ALA A 382 -21.94 4.86 -6.58
CA ALA A 382 -21.47 6.24 -6.58
C ALA A 382 -22.58 7.23 -6.97
N LEU A 383 -23.33 6.93 -8.05
CA LEU A 383 -24.43 7.76 -8.51
C LEU A 383 -25.55 7.86 -7.49
N LYS A 384 -25.91 6.76 -6.85
CA LYS A 384 -26.90 6.75 -5.76
C LYS A 384 -26.46 7.66 -4.61
N ARG A 385 -25.21 7.54 -4.15
CA ARG A 385 -24.68 8.37 -3.06
C ARG A 385 -24.61 9.84 -3.41
N PHE A 386 -24.28 10.16 -4.65
CA PHE A 386 -24.24 11.55 -5.12
C PHE A 386 -25.63 12.17 -5.25
N VAL A 387 -26.61 11.41 -5.78
CA VAL A 387 -28.03 11.82 -5.80
C VAL A 387 -28.56 12.01 -4.38
N ASP A 388 -28.17 11.15 -3.44
CA ASP A 388 -28.54 11.28 -2.02
C ASP A 388 -28.01 12.58 -1.40
N LEU A 389 -26.75 12.94 -1.66
CA LEU A 389 -26.16 14.19 -1.19
C LEU A 389 -26.91 15.42 -1.73
N VAL A 390 -27.22 15.44 -3.04
CA VAL A 390 -27.89 16.59 -3.66
C VAL A 390 -29.35 16.69 -3.22
N ASP A 391 -30.07 15.58 -3.04
CA ASP A 391 -31.43 15.57 -2.48
C ASP A 391 -31.46 16.12 -1.04
N GLU A 392 -30.49 15.73 -0.20
CA GLU A 392 -30.34 16.27 1.15
C GLU A 392 -30.03 17.77 1.14
N PHE A 393 -29.17 18.21 0.22
CA PHE A 393 -28.84 19.61 0.01
C PHE A 393 -30.07 20.43 -0.44
N TYR A 394 -30.88 19.91 -1.36
CA TYR A 394 -32.12 20.56 -1.79
C TYR A 394 -33.15 20.63 -0.66
N SER A 395 -33.23 19.60 0.18
CA SER A 395 -34.04 19.65 1.40
C SER A 395 -33.58 20.76 2.34
N LEU A 396 -32.27 20.96 2.51
CA LEU A 396 -31.72 22.06 3.31
C LEU A 396 -32.12 23.43 2.74
N ILE A 397 -32.03 23.64 1.42
CA ILE A 397 -32.40 24.90 0.76
C ILE A 397 -33.89 25.21 0.96
N LEU A 398 -34.77 24.23 0.77
CA LEU A 398 -36.21 24.41 0.93
C LEU A 398 -36.61 24.68 2.40
N GLU A 399 -35.94 24.03 3.34
CA GLU A 399 -36.20 24.23 4.77
C GLU A 399 -35.64 25.58 5.27
N THR A 400 -34.51 26.04 4.74
CA THR A 400 -33.99 27.39 5.02
C THR A 400 -34.90 28.48 4.42
N GLU A 401 -35.42 28.28 3.22
CA GLU A 401 -36.37 29.22 2.59
C GLU A 401 -37.71 29.31 3.33
N SER A 402 -38.25 28.18 3.78
CA SER A 402 -39.50 28.16 4.55
C SER A 402 -39.35 28.69 5.98
N GLY A 403 -38.13 29.07 6.39
CA GLY A 403 -37.81 29.47 7.76
C GLY A 403 -37.91 28.33 8.78
N THR A 404 -38.11 27.08 8.33
CA THR A 404 -38.21 25.93 9.23
C THR A 404 -36.88 25.63 9.90
N VAL A 405 -35.74 25.83 9.21
CA VAL A 405 -34.40 25.70 9.81
C VAL A 405 -34.16 26.64 10.99
N ILE A 406 -34.78 27.83 10.97
CA ILE A 406 -34.70 28.82 12.05
C ILE A 406 -35.55 28.39 13.26
N LEU A 407 -36.58 27.57 13.03
CA LEU A 407 -37.49 27.04 14.05
C LEU A 407 -37.09 25.67 14.59
N LEU A 408 -36.13 24.98 13.94
CA LEU A 408 -35.59 23.71 14.44
C LEU A 408 -34.86 23.96 15.77
N SER A 409 -34.92 22.99 16.68
CA SER A 409 -34.03 23.03 17.84
C SER A 409 -32.59 22.97 17.37
N GLU A 410 -31.68 23.69 18.05
CA GLU A 410 -30.25 23.72 17.70
C GLU A 410 -29.67 22.30 17.49
N HIS A 411 -30.13 21.35 18.30
CA HIS A 411 -29.73 19.95 18.20
C HIS A 411 -30.17 19.27 16.89
N GLN A 412 -31.40 19.50 16.41
CA GLN A 412 -31.91 18.86 15.19
C GLN A 412 -31.18 19.36 13.94
N PHE A 413 -30.90 20.67 13.89
CA PHE A 413 -30.14 21.25 12.80
C PHE A 413 -28.70 20.73 12.79
N VAL A 414 -28.03 20.70 13.95
CA VAL A 414 -26.65 20.19 14.07
C VAL A 414 -26.54 18.73 13.64
N GLU A 415 -27.48 17.85 14.03
CA GLU A 415 -27.48 16.45 13.59
C GLU A 415 -27.68 16.31 12.07
N LYS A 416 -28.51 17.17 11.46
CA LYS A 416 -28.69 17.19 10.01
C LYS A 416 -27.41 17.63 9.29
N MET A 417 -26.76 18.68 9.79
CA MET A 417 -25.47 19.16 9.26
C MET A 417 -24.37 18.11 9.42
N LYS A 418 -24.30 17.42 10.57
CA LYS A 418 -23.40 16.29 10.79
C LYS A 418 -23.55 15.21 9.73
N LYS A 419 -24.79 14.81 9.45
CA LYS A 419 -25.09 13.81 8.43
C LYS A 419 -24.60 14.26 7.04
N MET A 420 -24.82 15.52 6.69
CA MET A 420 -24.41 16.07 5.39
C MET A 420 -22.88 16.08 5.25
N PHE A 421 -22.14 16.55 6.26
CA PHE A 421 -20.66 16.50 6.24
C PHE A 421 -20.13 15.07 6.14
N LEU A 422 -20.73 14.11 6.85
CA LEU A 422 -20.36 12.70 6.72
C LEU A 422 -20.55 12.18 5.29
N ASN A 423 -21.68 12.50 4.64
CA ASN A 423 -21.94 12.11 3.25
C ASN A 423 -20.95 12.77 2.26
N ILE A 424 -20.59 14.04 2.49
CA ILE A 424 -19.59 14.77 1.68
C ILE A 424 -18.22 14.12 1.83
N PHE A 425 -17.74 13.90 3.05
CA PHE A 425 -16.45 13.27 3.29
C PHE A 425 -16.42 11.81 2.84
N GLU A 426 -17.53 11.09 2.92
CA GLU A 426 -17.63 9.72 2.37
C GLU A 426 -17.34 9.73 0.86
N LEU A 427 -18.01 10.61 0.10
CA LEU A 427 -17.78 10.77 -1.34
C LEU A 427 -16.35 11.24 -1.66
N LYS A 428 -15.83 12.21 -0.91
CA LYS A 428 -14.50 12.78 -1.15
C LYS A 428 -13.35 11.82 -0.83
N LEU A 429 -13.48 11.04 0.23
CA LEU A 429 -12.40 10.20 0.75
C LEU A 429 -12.44 8.76 0.21
N LEU A 430 -13.63 8.16 0.09
CA LEU A 430 -13.78 6.77 -0.36
C LEU A 430 -13.95 6.62 -1.86
N TRP A 431 -14.31 7.66 -2.60
CA TRP A 431 -14.55 7.56 -4.03
C TRP A 431 -13.52 8.34 -4.82
N LYS A 432 -13.02 7.73 -5.89
CA LYS A 432 -12.18 8.38 -6.88
C LYS A 432 -13.01 8.64 -8.13
N PHE A 433 -13.18 9.90 -8.46
CA PHE A 433 -13.83 10.39 -9.68
C PHE A 433 -12.77 10.91 -10.63
N GLU A 434 -12.66 10.40 -11.85
CA GLU A 434 -11.78 11.03 -12.86
C GLU A 434 -12.40 12.32 -13.41
N ASP A 435 -13.72 12.39 -13.45
CA ASP A 435 -14.51 13.56 -13.85
C ASP A 435 -14.34 14.75 -12.88
N GLU A 436 -13.79 15.86 -13.41
CA GLU A 436 -13.64 17.13 -12.68
C GLU A 436 -14.99 17.71 -12.22
N ILE A 437 -16.07 17.50 -12.99
CA ILE A 437 -17.40 18.06 -12.70
C ILE A 437 -17.91 17.57 -11.34
N TRP A 438 -17.71 16.29 -11.03
CA TRP A 438 -18.15 15.69 -9.77
C TRP A 438 -17.34 16.22 -8.60
N ARG A 439 -16.02 16.34 -8.75
CA ARG A 439 -15.15 16.88 -7.72
C ARG A 439 -15.53 18.31 -7.39
N ASP A 440 -15.66 19.17 -8.41
CA ASP A 440 -16.03 20.57 -8.26
C ASP A 440 -17.41 20.73 -7.63
N THR A 441 -18.37 19.88 -8.00
CA THR A 441 -19.72 19.91 -7.43
C THR A 441 -19.71 19.52 -5.95
N ILE A 442 -18.96 18.49 -5.55
CA ILE A 442 -18.82 18.09 -4.14
C ILE A 442 -18.18 19.22 -3.33
N LEU A 443 -17.10 19.82 -3.83
CA LEU A 443 -16.41 20.94 -3.18
C LEU A 443 -17.31 22.17 -3.05
N ASN A 444 -18.12 22.47 -4.07
CA ASN A 444 -19.10 23.56 -4.01
C ASN A 444 -20.18 23.30 -2.94
N ILE A 445 -20.73 22.08 -2.88
CA ILE A 445 -21.69 21.70 -1.84
C ILE A 445 -21.02 21.84 -0.46
N GLU A 446 -19.78 21.39 -0.28
CA GLU A 446 -19.03 21.49 0.96
C GLU A 446 -18.91 22.93 1.48
N ILE A 447 -18.48 23.87 0.63
CA ILE A 447 -18.39 25.29 0.99
C ILE A 447 -19.79 25.88 1.24
N GLN A 448 -20.74 25.66 0.33
CA GLN A 448 -22.09 26.22 0.46
C GLN A 448 -22.76 25.78 1.77
N VAL A 449 -22.63 24.51 2.13
CA VAL A 449 -23.14 23.93 3.37
C VAL A 449 -22.45 24.53 4.60
N ALA A 450 -21.12 24.70 4.57
CA ALA A 450 -20.37 25.32 5.67
C ALA A 450 -20.79 26.78 5.89
N PHE A 451 -20.93 27.57 4.82
CA PHE A 451 -21.35 28.97 4.90
C PHE A 451 -22.81 29.13 5.35
N LEU A 452 -23.72 28.28 4.86
CA LEU A 452 -25.10 28.25 5.34
C LEU A 452 -25.19 27.91 6.83
N TRP A 453 -24.37 26.98 7.31
CA TRP A 453 -24.31 26.64 8.73
C TRP A 453 -23.78 27.80 9.56
N ALA A 454 -22.68 28.42 9.14
CA ALA A 454 -22.09 29.57 9.82
C ALA A 454 -23.07 30.76 9.87
N ALA A 455 -23.78 31.03 8.77
CA ALA A 455 -24.80 32.09 8.71
C ALA A 455 -25.96 31.82 9.67
N ASN A 456 -26.43 30.57 9.75
CA ASN A 456 -27.49 30.19 10.68
C ASN A 456 -27.05 30.32 12.15
N MET A 457 -25.81 29.92 12.47
CA MET A 457 -25.24 30.08 13.81
C MET A 457 -25.14 31.56 14.21
N GLN A 458 -24.66 32.43 13.33
CA GLN A 458 -24.55 33.88 13.60
C GLN A 458 -25.92 34.55 13.75
N PHE A 459 -26.90 34.13 12.95
CA PHE A 459 -28.28 34.61 13.06
C PHE A 459 -28.91 34.24 14.41
N ASN A 460 -28.79 32.98 14.84
CA ASN A 460 -29.31 32.51 16.12
C ASN A 460 -28.61 33.18 17.32
N ALA A 461 -27.30 33.38 17.24
CA ALA A 461 -26.55 34.13 18.26
C ALA A 461 -27.03 35.59 18.40
N GLY A 462 -27.45 36.23 17.31
CA GLY A 462 -28.02 37.58 17.32
C GLY A 462 -29.45 37.66 17.90
N LEU A 463 -30.24 36.60 17.76
CA LEU A 463 -31.61 36.52 18.29
C LEU A 463 -31.69 36.14 19.78
N PHE A 464 -30.74 35.34 20.25
CA PHE A 464 -30.67 34.84 21.63
C PHE A 464 -29.32 35.18 22.28
N PRO A 465 -29.01 36.46 22.54
CA PRO A 465 -27.70 36.87 23.06
C PRO A 465 -27.42 36.44 24.53
N ASN A 466 -28.43 35.94 25.26
CA ASN A 466 -28.37 35.67 26.70
C ASN A 466 -28.92 34.28 27.08
N SER A 467 -28.33 33.19 26.59
CA SER A 467 -28.25 31.97 27.42
C SER A 467 -26.89 31.97 28.12
N ASP A 468 -26.88 31.78 29.44
CA ASP A 468 -25.68 31.63 30.27
C ASP A 468 -24.89 30.35 29.93
N ASP A 469 -24.54 30.14 28.67
CA ASP A 469 -23.65 29.07 28.26
C ASP A 469 -22.23 29.62 28.24
N VAL A 470 -21.53 29.39 29.35
CA VAL A 470 -20.07 29.29 29.37
C VAL A 470 -19.67 28.49 28.14
N VAL A 471 -19.08 29.15 27.12
CA VAL A 471 -18.57 28.50 25.91
C VAL A 471 -17.67 27.36 26.35
N LYS A 472 -18.17 26.12 26.24
CA LYS A 472 -17.33 24.96 26.51
C LYS A 472 -16.25 24.96 25.43
N PRO A 473 -14.99 24.70 25.76
CA PRO A 473 -13.89 24.71 24.79
C PRO A 473 -14.07 23.70 23.63
N ASP A 474 -15.04 22.78 23.73
CA ASP A 474 -15.34 21.74 22.74
C ASP A 474 -16.54 22.09 21.82
N GLN A 475 -17.09 23.32 21.87
CA GLN A 475 -18.28 23.69 21.12
C GLN A 475 -17.91 24.41 19.81
N LEU A 476 -18.27 23.80 18.68
CA LEU A 476 -18.04 24.31 17.32
C LEU A 476 -18.68 25.69 17.14
N CYS A 477 -17.91 26.69 16.70
CA CYS A 477 -18.42 28.03 16.43
C CYS A 477 -18.50 28.35 14.92
N ALA A 478 -19.22 29.41 14.57
CA ALA A 478 -19.35 29.84 13.17
C ALA A 478 -18.00 30.18 12.52
N ALA A 479 -17.07 30.75 13.29
CA ALA A 479 -15.75 31.13 12.79
C ALA A 479 -14.87 29.90 12.45
N ASP A 480 -15.07 28.78 13.15
CA ASP A 480 -14.40 27.51 12.85
C ASP A 480 -14.84 26.94 11.50
N LEU A 481 -16.14 27.02 11.21
CA LEU A 481 -16.72 26.59 9.95
C LEU A 481 -16.23 27.44 8.78
N ILE A 482 -16.19 28.77 8.95
CA ILE A 482 -15.69 29.68 7.92
C ILE A 482 -14.19 29.45 7.69
N SER A 483 -13.40 29.31 8.76
CA SER A 483 -11.96 29.04 8.66
C SER A 483 -11.67 27.72 7.95
N GLY A 484 -12.47 26.68 8.21
CA GLY A 484 -12.35 25.40 7.52
C GLY A 484 -12.76 25.49 6.04
N ALA A 485 -13.86 26.17 5.73
CA ALA A 485 -14.31 26.37 4.36
C ALA A 485 -13.31 27.19 3.52
N LEU A 486 -12.64 28.17 4.15
CA LEU A 486 -11.59 28.97 3.50
C LEU A 486 -10.31 28.18 3.17
N LYS A 487 -10.15 26.94 3.67
CA LYS A 487 -9.06 26.06 3.23
C LYS A 487 -9.36 25.38 1.89
N ILE A 488 -10.60 25.40 1.42
CA ILE A 488 -11.04 24.74 0.18
C ILE A 488 -10.94 25.74 -0.98
N TYR A 489 -9.73 26.16 -1.32
CA TYR A 489 -9.50 27.15 -2.39
C TYR A 489 -9.77 26.61 -3.80
N ASP A 490 -9.80 25.29 -3.97
CA ASP A 490 -10.07 24.61 -5.24
C ASP A 490 -11.55 24.67 -5.66
N ALA A 491 -12.47 25.01 -4.74
CA ALA A 491 -13.89 25.07 -5.07
C ALA A 491 -14.22 26.29 -5.96
N PRO A 492 -15.02 26.13 -7.03
CA PRO A 492 -15.43 27.24 -7.90
C PRO A 492 -16.07 28.43 -7.18
N MET A 493 -16.87 28.17 -6.12
CA MET A 493 -17.56 29.21 -5.34
C MET A 493 -16.66 29.93 -4.31
N TYR A 494 -15.42 29.47 -4.10
CA TYR A 494 -14.53 30.00 -3.07
C TYR A 494 -14.37 31.53 -3.16
N ALA A 495 -14.04 32.04 -4.34
CA ALA A 495 -13.75 33.46 -4.57
C ALA A 495 -14.97 34.38 -4.36
N ILE A 496 -16.18 33.82 -4.38
CA ILE A 496 -17.41 34.57 -4.11
C ILE A 496 -17.64 34.65 -2.60
N PHE A 497 -17.52 33.52 -1.90
CA PHE A 497 -17.72 33.44 -0.47
C PHE A 497 -16.62 34.13 0.34
N GLU A 498 -15.36 34.10 -0.11
CA GLU A 498 -14.24 34.80 0.52
C GLU A 498 -14.53 36.30 0.67
N LYS A 499 -15.17 36.92 -0.33
CA LYS A 499 -15.53 38.34 -0.31
C LYS A 499 -16.60 38.70 0.72
N MET A 500 -17.34 37.72 1.23
CA MET A 500 -18.37 37.89 2.25
C MET A 500 -17.82 37.75 3.69
N VAL A 501 -16.52 37.49 3.83
CA VAL A 501 -15.86 37.30 5.14
C VAL A 501 -15.10 38.55 5.55
N GLN A 502 -15.30 39.00 6.78
CA GLN A 502 -14.48 40.01 7.44
C GLN A 502 -13.87 39.46 8.72
N TYR A 503 -12.75 40.03 9.15
CA TYR A 503 -12.09 39.64 10.39
C TYR A 503 -12.42 40.63 11.49
N ASP A 504 -12.76 40.11 12.66
CA ASP A 504 -12.92 40.93 13.85
C ASP A 504 -11.56 41.37 14.42
N TRP A 505 -11.62 42.19 15.47
CA TRP A 505 -10.48 42.69 16.25
C TRP A 505 -9.65 41.60 16.94
N HIS A 506 -10.17 40.37 17.04
CA HIS A 506 -9.46 39.19 17.55
C HIS A 506 -8.90 38.29 16.43
N GLY A 507 -9.15 38.63 15.16
CA GLY A 507 -8.72 37.86 13.99
C GLY A 507 -9.64 36.69 13.64
N MET A 508 -10.86 36.64 14.17
CA MET A 508 -11.86 35.61 13.86
C MET A 508 -12.71 36.00 12.65
N PRO A 509 -12.95 35.08 11.69
CA PRO A 509 -13.78 35.37 10.54
C PRO A 509 -15.28 35.44 10.89
N LEU A 510 -15.95 36.46 10.36
CA LEU A 510 -17.38 36.74 10.48
C LEU A 510 -17.99 36.97 9.09
N LEU A 511 -19.26 36.61 8.92
CA LEU A 511 -19.97 36.90 7.66
C LEU A 511 -20.56 38.30 7.73
N THR A 512 -20.37 39.06 6.66
CA THR A 512 -20.98 40.40 6.52
C THR A 512 -22.41 40.33 6.02
N SER A 513 -22.77 39.24 5.35
CA SER A 513 -24.04 39.09 4.64
C SER A 513 -25.04 38.29 5.48
N PRO A 514 -26.33 38.66 5.49
CA PRO A 514 -27.38 37.89 6.14
C PRO A 514 -27.57 36.52 5.48
N ILE A 515 -28.16 35.57 6.22
CA ILE A 515 -28.46 34.22 5.73
C ILE A 515 -29.30 34.22 4.44
N ALA A 516 -30.15 35.23 4.23
CA ALA A 516 -30.97 35.38 3.02
C ALA A 516 -30.11 35.61 1.77
N ASP A 517 -29.06 36.42 1.87
CA ASP A 517 -28.15 36.72 0.76
C ASP A 517 -27.27 35.51 0.44
N VAL A 518 -26.82 34.80 1.48
CA VAL A 518 -26.09 33.53 1.34
C VAL A 518 -26.98 32.48 0.65
N LEU A 519 -28.24 32.36 1.07
CA LEU A 519 -29.20 31.43 0.47
C LEU A 519 -29.52 31.79 -0.99
N GLN A 520 -29.64 33.07 -1.31
CA GLN A 520 -29.86 33.54 -2.68
C GLN A 520 -28.68 33.16 -3.58
N LEU A 521 -27.45 33.38 -3.12
CA LEU A 521 -26.25 32.98 -3.85
C LEU A 521 -26.20 31.45 -4.08
N VAL A 522 -26.55 30.66 -3.08
CA VAL A 522 -26.61 29.19 -3.18
C VAL A 522 -27.63 28.76 -4.25
N LYS A 523 -28.78 29.43 -4.35
CA LYS A 523 -29.80 29.13 -5.36
C LYS A 523 -29.39 29.52 -6.77
N GLU A 524 -28.54 30.53 -6.93
CA GLU A 524 -28.00 30.94 -8.24
C GLU A 524 -26.99 29.92 -8.78
N GLN A 525 -26.42 29.06 -7.93
CA GLN A 525 -25.40 28.07 -8.28
C GLN A 525 -25.78 26.69 -7.71
N LEU A 526 -26.87 26.13 -8.23
CA LEU A 526 -27.29 24.78 -7.87
C LEU A 526 -26.34 23.71 -8.45
N PRO A 527 -26.11 22.59 -7.73
CA PRO A 527 -25.35 21.44 -8.22
C PRO A 527 -25.89 20.92 -9.55
N CYS A 528 -25.01 20.75 -10.54
CA CYS A 528 -25.34 20.11 -11.81
C CYS A 528 -25.05 18.61 -11.71
N LEU A 529 -26.10 17.78 -11.65
CA LEU A 529 -25.96 16.33 -11.60
C LEU A 529 -25.77 15.74 -13.00
N THR A 530 -24.73 14.94 -13.18
CA THR A 530 -24.46 14.19 -14.41
C THR A 530 -24.24 12.72 -14.10
N VAL A 531 -24.38 11.83 -15.08
CA VAL A 531 -23.95 10.42 -14.94
C VAL A 531 -22.46 10.35 -15.28
N PRO A 532 -21.62 9.70 -14.45
CA PRO A 532 -20.18 9.70 -14.69
C PRO A 532 -19.87 8.96 -16.00
N VAL A 533 -19.03 9.56 -16.82
CA VAL A 533 -18.66 9.00 -18.14
C VAL A 533 -17.55 7.96 -17.97
N GLU A 534 -16.64 8.19 -17.03
CA GLU A 534 -15.45 7.39 -16.78
C GLU A 534 -15.66 6.36 -15.65
N GLU A 535 -14.69 5.46 -15.49
CA GLU A 535 -14.72 4.44 -14.44
C GLU A 535 -14.60 5.08 -13.05
N VAL A 536 -15.56 4.78 -12.17
CA VAL A 536 -15.53 5.24 -10.78
C VAL A 536 -14.98 4.14 -9.89
N MET A 537 -14.01 4.47 -9.04
CA MET A 537 -13.38 3.50 -8.13
C MET A 537 -13.75 3.79 -6.68
N GLN A 538 -14.22 2.76 -5.98
CA GLN A 538 -14.41 2.80 -4.53
C GLN A 538 -13.16 2.29 -3.82
N LYS A 539 -12.67 3.07 -2.85
CA LYS A 539 -11.59 2.71 -1.93
C LYS A 539 -12.18 1.94 -0.76
N TYR A 540 -11.58 0.81 -0.41
CA TYR A 540 -11.98 0.02 0.75
C TYR A 540 -10.81 -0.76 1.33
N ALA A 541 -10.91 -1.07 2.61
CA ALA A 541 -9.88 -1.76 3.36
C ALA A 541 -10.41 -3.07 3.94
N VAL A 542 -9.57 -4.12 3.93
CA VAL A 542 -9.89 -5.43 4.49
C VAL A 542 -8.85 -5.78 5.54
N ILE A 543 -9.29 -5.88 6.80
CA ILE A 543 -8.42 -6.34 7.89
C ILE A 543 -8.31 -7.87 7.80
N ILE A 544 -7.10 -8.36 7.56
CA ILE A 544 -6.76 -9.80 7.48
C ILE A 544 -6.45 -10.33 8.87
N LYS A 545 -5.69 -9.57 9.67
CA LYS A 545 -5.36 -9.90 11.05
C LYS A 545 -5.58 -8.65 11.92
N PRO A 546 -6.16 -8.79 13.12
CA PRO A 546 -6.73 -10.01 13.70
C PRO A 546 -7.99 -10.49 12.95
N VAL A 547 -8.34 -11.77 13.10
CA VAL A 547 -9.54 -12.35 12.48
C VAL A 547 -10.74 -12.10 13.40
N SER A 548 -11.84 -11.61 12.84
CA SER A 548 -13.07 -11.35 13.61
C SER A 548 -13.61 -12.64 14.23
N PHE A 549 -14.15 -12.56 15.44
CA PHE A 549 -14.73 -13.68 16.19
C PHE A 549 -13.75 -14.80 16.54
N SER A 550 -12.45 -14.51 16.63
CA SER A 550 -11.50 -15.47 17.18
C SER A 550 -11.89 -15.83 18.63
N GLN A 551 -11.93 -17.13 18.97
CA GLN A 551 -12.15 -17.58 20.36
C GLN A 551 -11.00 -17.22 21.31
N THR A 552 -9.87 -16.77 20.76
CA THR A 552 -8.68 -16.39 21.50
C THR A 552 -8.88 -15.06 22.22
N VAL A 553 -8.72 -15.08 23.54
CA VAL A 553 -8.71 -13.87 24.38
C VAL A 553 -7.28 -13.38 24.51
N ILE A 554 -7.04 -12.13 24.12
CA ILE A 554 -5.74 -11.48 24.34
C ILE A 554 -5.73 -10.93 25.77
N THR A 555 -4.95 -11.54 26.65
CA THR A 555 -4.76 -11.10 28.03
C THR A 555 -3.52 -10.23 28.15
N PHE A 556 -3.62 -9.13 28.90
CA PHE A 556 -2.48 -8.27 29.18
C PHE A 556 -2.63 -7.58 30.53
N GLN A 557 -1.53 -7.04 31.07
CA GLN A 557 -1.54 -6.36 32.35
C GLN A 557 -2.16 -4.97 32.20
N ALA A 558 -3.20 -4.69 32.99
CA ALA A 558 -3.91 -3.42 32.97
C ALA A 558 -2.98 -2.23 33.23
N GLY A 559 -3.19 -1.15 32.49
CA GLY A 559 -2.39 0.07 32.56
C GLY A 559 -1.10 0.05 31.73
N PHE A 560 -0.70 -1.09 31.17
CA PHE A 560 0.44 -1.18 30.24
C PHE A 560 -0.03 -1.27 28.78
N TYR A 561 0.76 -0.68 27.88
CA TYR A 561 0.55 -0.82 26.45
C TYR A 561 0.95 -2.22 26.00
N THR A 562 0.06 -2.86 25.24
CA THR A 562 0.31 -4.15 24.60
C THR A 562 0.15 -4.00 23.10
N ASP A 563 1.15 -4.47 22.35
CA ASP A 563 1.12 -4.42 20.89
C ASP A 563 0.23 -5.52 20.33
N MET A 564 -0.80 -5.12 19.60
CA MET A 564 -1.62 -6.00 18.78
C MET A 564 -1.18 -5.86 17.32
N TYR A 565 -0.92 -6.99 16.66
CA TYR A 565 -0.51 -6.99 15.27
C TYR A 565 -1.71 -6.88 14.34
N VAL A 566 -1.69 -5.87 13.46
CA VAL A 566 -2.73 -5.57 12.48
C VAL A 566 -2.16 -5.69 11.08
N VAL A 567 -2.78 -6.53 10.25
CA VAL A 567 -2.48 -6.69 8.83
C VAL A 567 -3.75 -6.40 8.04
N ALA A 568 -3.66 -5.51 7.06
CA ALA A 568 -4.81 -5.16 6.23
C ALA A 568 -4.42 -4.83 4.79
N ASP A 569 -5.36 -5.07 3.89
CA ASP A 569 -5.23 -4.77 2.46
C ASP A 569 -6.07 -3.55 2.13
N LEU A 570 -5.46 -2.60 1.43
CA LEU A 570 -6.03 -1.31 1.06
C LEU A 570 -6.23 -1.29 -0.45
N HIS A 571 -7.47 -1.42 -0.90
CA HIS A 571 -7.84 -1.44 -2.32
C HIS A 571 -8.29 -0.06 -2.80
N GLY A 572 -7.78 0.38 -3.95
CA GLY A 572 -8.12 1.65 -4.57
C GLY A 572 -7.40 2.87 -3.99
N PHE A 573 -6.51 2.67 -3.01
CA PHE A 573 -5.74 3.73 -2.38
C PHE A 573 -4.53 4.12 -3.22
N GLU A 574 -4.26 5.42 -3.31
CA GLU A 574 -3.02 5.97 -3.87
C GLU A 574 -2.04 6.35 -2.76
N GLN A 575 -0.80 6.68 -3.15
CA GLN A 575 0.28 6.98 -2.21
C GLN A 575 -0.04 8.17 -1.28
N ASP A 576 -0.75 9.18 -1.77
CA ASP A 576 -1.12 10.36 -0.99
C ASP A 576 -2.27 10.06 0.00
N ASP A 577 -3.16 9.13 -0.34
CA ASP A 577 -4.27 8.71 0.52
C ASP A 577 -3.77 8.02 1.80
N LEU A 578 -2.61 7.37 1.76
CA LEU A 578 -2.04 6.62 2.89
C LEU A 578 -1.80 7.52 4.12
N LYS A 579 -1.66 8.83 3.92
CA LYS A 579 -1.50 9.82 5.00
C LYS A 579 -2.79 10.03 5.79
N LEU A 580 -3.95 9.71 5.24
CA LEU A 580 -5.27 9.86 5.86
C LEU A 580 -5.70 8.60 6.62
N VAL A 581 -5.07 7.46 6.34
CA VAL A 581 -5.40 6.16 6.95
C VAL A 581 -5.10 6.17 8.45
N ARG A 582 -6.09 5.81 9.26
CA ARG A 582 -5.99 5.62 10.71
C ARG A 582 -6.63 4.29 11.11
N ILE A 583 -6.29 3.81 12.29
CA ILE A 583 -6.89 2.62 12.90
C ILE A 583 -7.71 3.07 14.10
N GLN A 584 -9.03 2.94 14.01
CA GLN A 584 -9.96 3.20 15.09
C GLN A 584 -10.15 1.93 15.92
N ILE A 585 -10.04 2.10 17.24
CA ILE A 585 -10.25 1.07 18.25
C ILE A 585 -11.37 1.54 19.16
N THR A 586 -12.51 0.86 19.09
CA THR A 586 -13.66 1.14 19.94
C THR A 586 -13.67 0.15 21.09
N TYR A 587 -13.34 0.65 22.28
CA TYR A 587 -13.47 -0.05 23.56
C TYR A 587 -14.89 0.11 24.11
N PRO A 588 -15.30 -0.69 25.11
CA PRO A 588 -16.59 -0.52 25.76
C PRO A 588 -16.81 0.87 26.40
N THR A 589 -15.73 1.55 26.77
CA THR A 589 -15.77 2.82 27.53
C THR A 589 -15.25 4.02 26.75
N LYS A 590 -14.49 3.81 25.66
CA LYS A 590 -13.79 4.87 24.94
C LYS A 590 -13.51 4.49 23.49
N VAL A 591 -13.26 5.48 22.65
CA VAL A 591 -12.77 5.31 21.29
C VAL A 591 -11.36 5.89 21.20
N ASP A 592 -10.44 5.16 20.58
CA ASP A 592 -9.06 5.56 20.35
C ASP A 592 -8.75 5.49 18.85
N ILE A 593 -8.02 6.45 18.31
CA ILE A 593 -7.65 6.51 16.89
C ILE A 593 -6.13 6.60 16.79
N ARG A 594 -5.51 5.66 16.08
CA ARG A 594 -4.05 5.55 15.96
C ARG A 594 -3.59 5.75 14.53
N THR A 595 -2.52 6.52 14.38
CA THR A 595 -1.86 6.75 13.09
C THR A 595 -0.78 5.69 12.84
N PRO A 596 -0.94 4.82 11.82
CA PRO A 596 0.12 3.92 11.42
C PRO A 596 1.31 4.70 10.82
N PRO A 597 2.57 4.31 11.13
CA PRO A 597 3.74 4.88 10.47
C PRO A 597 3.73 4.66 8.96
N LEU A 598 4.11 5.65 8.15
CA LEU A 598 4.15 5.54 6.68
C LEU A 598 5.05 4.39 6.18
N ARG A 599 6.08 4.03 6.94
CA ARG A 599 6.97 2.89 6.63
C ARG A 599 6.30 1.51 6.71
N ASN A 600 5.13 1.42 7.35
CA ASN A 600 4.38 0.18 7.56
C ASN A 600 3.42 -0.12 6.39
N PHE A 601 3.37 0.77 5.39
CA PHE A 601 2.62 0.56 4.16
C PHE A 601 3.56 0.04 3.07
N HIS A 602 3.21 -1.09 2.50
CA HIS A 602 3.95 -1.75 1.45
C HIS A 602 3.10 -1.77 0.18
N SER A 603 3.56 -1.12 -0.89
CA SER A 603 2.85 -1.11 -2.16
C SER A 603 2.99 -2.45 -2.87
N PHE A 604 1.89 -3.17 -3.08
CA PHE A 604 1.86 -4.38 -3.90
C PHE A 604 1.59 -4.04 -5.38
N ARG A 605 0.67 -3.09 -5.62
CA ARG A 605 0.37 -2.50 -6.95
C ARG A 605 -0.02 -1.03 -6.78
N PRO A 606 -0.10 -0.21 -7.85
CA PRO A 606 -0.44 1.21 -7.75
C PRO A 606 -1.74 1.55 -7.01
N LEU A 607 -2.68 0.59 -6.89
CA LEU A 607 -3.98 0.75 -6.24
C LEU A 607 -4.25 -0.36 -5.21
N LEU A 608 -3.19 -1.05 -4.75
CA LEU A 608 -3.29 -2.09 -3.73
C LEU A 608 -2.07 -2.01 -2.82
N HIS A 609 -2.30 -1.60 -1.58
CA HIS A 609 -1.28 -1.47 -0.55
C HIS A 609 -1.55 -2.40 0.62
N HIS A 610 -0.50 -2.99 1.18
CA HIS A 610 -0.55 -3.79 2.41
C HIS A 610 -0.12 -2.94 3.60
N LEU A 611 -0.98 -2.84 4.60
CA LEU A 611 -0.68 -2.24 5.89
C LEU A 611 -0.27 -3.33 6.87
N ARG A 612 0.96 -3.29 7.38
CA ARG A 612 1.48 -4.22 8.40
C ARG A 612 2.00 -3.43 9.59
N THR A 613 1.20 -3.33 10.65
CA THR A 613 1.52 -2.46 11.78
C THR A 613 1.23 -3.11 13.13
N LYS A 614 1.89 -2.61 14.16
CA LYS A 614 1.56 -2.90 15.55
C LYS A 614 0.76 -1.73 16.11
N VAL A 615 -0.34 -2.05 16.78
CA VAL A 615 -1.24 -1.08 17.39
C VAL A 615 -1.21 -1.31 18.89
N ALA A 616 -0.80 -0.28 19.63
CA ALA A 616 -0.68 -0.36 21.08
C ALA A 616 -2.06 -0.19 21.74
N VAL A 617 -2.55 -1.28 22.33
CA VAL A 617 -3.80 -1.37 23.07
C VAL A 617 -3.54 -1.15 24.56
N ASN A 618 -4.39 -0.36 25.23
CA ASN A 618 -4.28 -0.13 26.66
C ASN A 618 -5.65 0.20 27.26
N ASP A 619 -5.99 -0.46 28.36
CA ASP A 619 -7.10 -0.04 29.21
C ASP A 619 -6.92 -0.38 30.69
N ARG A 620 -7.83 0.14 31.53
CA ARG A 620 -7.96 -0.24 32.94
C ARG A 620 -8.38 -1.71 33.07
N SER A 621 -8.19 -2.29 34.25
CA SER A 621 -8.56 -3.68 34.51
C SER A 621 -10.05 -3.91 34.31
N TRP A 622 -10.41 -4.98 33.60
CA TRP A 622 -11.81 -5.39 33.43
C TRP A 622 -12.13 -6.58 34.31
N THR A 623 -13.39 -6.71 34.72
CA THR A 623 -13.88 -7.87 35.48
C THR A 623 -14.02 -9.10 34.60
N GLU A 624 -14.38 -8.91 33.33
CA GLU A 624 -14.57 -9.98 32.35
C GLU A 624 -13.94 -9.60 31.00
N PRO A 625 -13.54 -10.59 30.18
CA PRO A 625 -13.10 -10.34 28.81
C PRO A 625 -14.22 -9.72 27.96
N ALA A 626 -13.96 -8.55 27.38
CA ALA A 626 -14.90 -7.85 26.52
C ALA A 626 -14.42 -7.76 25.07
N GLU A 627 -15.36 -7.53 24.16
CA GLU A 627 -15.07 -7.34 22.74
C GLU A 627 -14.76 -5.87 22.46
N ILE A 628 -13.72 -5.64 21.67
CA ILE A 628 -13.41 -4.35 21.06
C ILE A 628 -13.64 -4.44 19.56
N SER A 629 -14.00 -3.32 18.94
CA SER A 629 -14.09 -3.21 17.49
C SER A 629 -12.86 -2.50 16.92
N LEU A 630 -12.29 -3.08 15.87
CA LEU A 630 -11.21 -2.51 15.07
C LEU A 630 -11.71 -2.17 13.67
N GLN A 631 -11.41 -0.94 13.24
CA GLN A 631 -11.76 -0.45 11.92
C GLN A 631 -10.61 0.36 11.33
N ILE A 632 -10.44 0.25 10.02
CA ILE A 632 -9.62 1.18 9.26
C ILE A 632 -10.53 2.32 8.84
N VAL A 633 -10.09 3.53 9.16
CA VAL A 633 -10.83 4.76 8.91
C VAL A 633 -9.94 5.77 8.20
N LEU A 634 -10.55 6.69 7.47
CA LEU A 634 -9.92 7.84 6.86
C LEU A 634 -10.30 9.06 7.67
N VAL A 635 -9.30 9.82 8.10
CA VAL A 635 -9.51 11.08 8.83
C VAL A 635 -8.99 12.21 7.96
N THR A 636 -9.88 13.16 7.65
CA THR A 636 -9.49 14.38 6.94
C THR A 636 -8.83 15.39 7.89
N ASP A 637 -7.79 16.05 7.40
CA ASP A 637 -7.15 17.20 8.04
C ASP A 637 -7.88 18.52 7.66
N GLU A 638 -8.89 18.45 6.80
CA GLU A 638 -9.78 19.57 6.52
C GLU A 638 -10.74 19.81 7.70
N PHE A 639 -11.07 21.07 7.94
CA PHE A 639 -11.89 21.49 9.09
C PHE A 639 -11.38 20.96 10.44
N ASP A 640 -10.13 21.26 10.81
CA ASP A 640 -9.49 20.81 12.06
C ASP A 640 -10.32 20.99 13.34
N ASN A 641 -11.23 21.95 13.34
CA ASN A 641 -12.08 22.32 14.47
C ASN A 641 -13.40 21.51 14.52
N LEU A 642 -13.75 20.75 13.47
CA LEU A 642 -14.90 19.84 13.51
C LEU A 642 -14.63 18.68 14.48
N PRO A 643 -15.65 18.16 15.18
CA PRO A 643 -15.50 16.95 15.99
C PRO A 643 -14.90 15.78 15.19
N LEU A 644 -14.00 15.02 15.80
CA LEU A 644 -13.36 13.85 15.16
C LEU A 644 -14.38 12.87 14.56
N GLY A 645 -15.52 12.66 15.23
CA GLY A 645 -16.59 11.81 14.72
C GLY A 645 -17.19 12.28 13.39
N MET A 646 -17.12 13.57 13.05
CA MET A 646 -17.58 14.11 11.76
C MET A 646 -16.51 14.00 10.68
N ARG A 647 -15.24 13.91 11.05
CA ARG A 647 -14.09 13.85 10.12
C ARG A 647 -13.60 12.44 9.84
N THR A 648 -14.21 11.44 10.47
CA THR A 648 -13.76 10.04 10.43
C THR A 648 -14.72 9.23 9.57
N ILE A 649 -14.23 8.75 8.43
CA ILE A 649 -15.00 7.91 7.50
C ILE A 649 -14.48 6.48 7.57
N THR A 650 -15.39 5.52 7.71
CA THR A 650 -15.02 4.11 7.82
C THR A 650 -14.72 3.50 6.45
N ALA A 651 -13.52 2.94 6.28
CA ALA A 651 -13.09 2.28 5.04
C ALA A 651 -13.12 0.74 5.12
N SER A 652 -13.20 0.15 6.32
CA SER A 652 -13.28 -1.31 6.51
C SER A 652 -14.50 -1.76 7.29
N ARG A 653 -14.85 -3.04 7.14
CA ARG A 653 -15.74 -3.71 8.09
C ARG A 653 -15.10 -3.73 9.49
N SER A 654 -15.94 -3.71 10.52
CA SER A 654 -15.53 -3.90 11.91
C SER A 654 -15.01 -5.32 12.14
N VAL A 655 -13.84 -5.43 12.76
CA VAL A 655 -13.28 -6.69 13.26
C VAL A 655 -13.40 -6.71 14.77
N LEU A 656 -14.07 -7.73 15.31
CA LEU A 656 -14.26 -7.88 16.74
C LEU A 656 -13.16 -8.77 17.34
N VAL A 657 -12.50 -8.24 18.38
CA VAL A 657 -11.41 -8.91 19.09
C VAL A 657 -11.71 -8.93 20.58
N ARG A 658 -11.46 -10.07 21.23
CA ARG A 658 -11.71 -10.23 22.66
C ARG A 658 -10.46 -9.94 23.48
N LEU A 659 -10.56 -8.95 24.36
CA LEU A 659 -9.46 -8.50 25.21
C LEU A 659 -9.79 -8.72 26.69
N HIS A 660 -8.75 -8.96 27.50
CA HIS A 660 -8.88 -9.02 28.95
C HIS A 660 -7.68 -8.35 29.64
N PRO A 661 -7.81 -7.05 29.97
CA PRO A 661 -6.85 -6.34 30.80
C PRO A 661 -6.96 -6.84 32.25
N GLN A 662 -5.95 -7.56 32.74
CA GLN A 662 -5.93 -8.15 34.07
C GLN A 662 -5.32 -7.19 35.11
N PRO A 663 -5.84 -7.15 36.35
CA PRO A 663 -5.28 -6.32 37.40
C PRO A 663 -3.84 -6.74 37.73
N GLN A 664 -3.03 -5.78 38.19
CA GLN A 664 -1.67 -6.08 38.65
C GLN A 664 -1.73 -7.05 39.83
N GLN A 665 -1.20 -8.26 39.66
CA GLN A 665 -0.96 -9.14 40.79
C GLN A 665 0.19 -8.55 41.61
N ILE A 666 -0.14 -7.80 42.66
CA ILE A 666 0.82 -7.50 43.71
C ILE A 666 1.20 -8.86 44.30
N ARG A 667 2.40 -9.36 43.99
CA ARG A 667 2.96 -10.51 44.70
C ARG A 667 3.16 -10.12 46.16
N THR A 668 2.15 -10.34 46.98
CA THR A 668 2.35 -10.49 48.41
C THR A 668 3.19 -11.75 48.61
N HIS A 669 4.51 -11.58 48.73
CA HIS A 669 5.35 -12.61 49.30
C HIS A 669 4.86 -12.82 50.73
N THR A 670 4.02 -13.84 50.94
CA THR A 670 3.69 -14.38 52.25
C THR A 670 4.98 -14.97 52.83
N ILE A 671 5.77 -14.16 53.53
CA ILE A 671 6.89 -14.63 54.35
C ILE A 671 6.27 -15.31 55.58
N ILE A 672 5.97 -16.60 55.47
CA ILE A 672 5.82 -17.47 56.63
C ILE A 672 7.25 -17.80 57.07
N GLY A 673 7.77 -17.02 58.01
CA GLY A 673 9.09 -17.23 58.60
C GLY A 673 9.40 -16.15 59.63
N ARG A 674 9.31 -16.50 60.91
CA ARG A 674 9.69 -15.64 62.04
C ARG A 674 11.09 -15.04 61.82
N PRO A 675 11.29 -13.72 62.02
CA PRO A 675 12.64 -13.17 62.04
C PRO A 675 13.29 -13.48 63.40
N LEU A 676 14.40 -14.22 63.38
CA LEU A 676 15.37 -14.21 64.47
C LEU A 676 16.13 -12.87 64.41
N PRO A 677 16.37 -12.19 65.55
CA PRO A 677 17.02 -10.88 65.53
C PRO A 677 18.52 -11.03 65.22
N ALA A 678 18.97 -10.41 64.13
CA ALA A 678 20.38 -10.30 63.79
C ALA A 678 21.04 -9.23 64.66
N LYS A 679 22.13 -9.60 65.33
CA LYS A 679 22.97 -8.71 66.16
C LYS A 679 23.60 -7.59 65.30
N SER A 680 23.58 -6.38 65.83
CA SER A 680 24.16 -5.16 65.26
C SER A 680 25.70 -5.21 65.27
N ILE A 681 26.33 -4.80 64.17
CA ILE A 681 27.79 -4.76 63.92
C ILE A 681 28.42 -3.46 64.49
N PHE A 682 27.86 -2.87 65.55
CA PHE A 682 28.37 -1.61 66.14
C PHE A 682 28.70 -1.69 67.64
N ASP A 683 28.97 -2.88 68.18
CA ASP A 683 29.43 -3.05 69.57
C ASP A 683 30.85 -3.66 69.70
N GLU A 684 31.72 -3.45 68.71
CA GLU A 684 33.16 -3.74 68.88
C GLU A 684 34.02 -2.51 68.54
N PHE A 685 33.89 -1.48 69.39
CA PHE A 685 35.01 -0.61 69.72
C PHE A 685 35.17 -0.54 71.25
N ASN A 686 36.33 -1.04 71.69
CA ASN A 686 36.99 -0.92 72.99
C ASN A 686 36.52 -1.83 74.13
N VAL A 687 37.30 -2.87 74.46
CA VAL A 687 38.34 -2.83 75.52
C VAL A 687 39.16 -4.15 75.52
N LYS A 688 40.49 -3.97 75.47
CA LYS A 688 41.63 -4.87 75.79
C LYS A 688 42.03 -5.98 74.82
#